data_AF-A0AAU9JHP0-F1
#
_entry.id   AF-A0AAU9JHP0-F1
#
_cell.length_a   1.000
_cell.length_b   1.000
_cell.length_c   1.000
_cell.angle_alpha   90.00
_cell.angle_beta   90.00
_cell.angle_gamma   90.00
#
_symmetry.space_group_name_H-M   'P 1'
#
loop_
_entity.id
_entity.type
_entity.pdbx_description
1 polymer ?
#
loop_
_entity_poly.entity_id
_entity_poly.type
_entity_poly.pdbx_seq_one_letter_code
_entity_poly.pdbx_strand_id
1 'polypeptide(L)'
;MESYNSSKAEELIMMGFAYPDVEQAIRICGSGSDSALNWLLSKDSQSHNNYDQNTTNSTSHDNNLQFQRPAQYDLNAFEPLNPEERRRVEGTPVGLKNIGNTCYFNSLIQTYFMIPTFVKEIMKFRVPEEVKEENEAKSNSYKLLSQLQKLFALMIGSNRKYIDPTPVLSSITDDFGNKVEIGGQRDVGEFNMILVSRIAEAMRRRDEVEGIETFRTSTGIMVSVDGSLSDMFYGKQTEAILFNEDDGTRNTQKNTVIFGQINLDVDYGDLLTAWECSKSARIENFTTPSGTETTATQRVWVDKLPSILLFQIQRAAYDKEKKELMKINKRFDFPKVLFVDRFLSKNKKAAKKQHTVFKRLRKQIKSLEETIDSISKYKNSGLSLPNILQLASTFVKEELQEDGPQKEGILTKNKSDSQVLEVLPSWLEYLGKQCQESMEHKKYELEGLKKELEEKFNVPELMKTPYYLHSILVHEGSAEGGHYFTFIYDSEKDLWRKYNDINVTNISEEEVFEISYGGNGSSSAYSLVYIDSSLKPQPKDSLYCSYTVLSDAPADDDYSSYLSAELIEEVKVHNLLENEKLAESRATLALKEIKNWYDTRYTACESQYMSYDSLKDKSSGSIRHELINFSVYLRIKGEIPLCKWYILDSCLQAIYPEKGSLKDYDRNDPIYAKLSQFFIKSNKDAPSFIELSSSYLKNLEKYKNQYKNIIKQAYVAGFALQSLIEGEYINAMKSFVYEAQFPSNERTFYQEILKDAQKVMILRLLSQIISDLELAEHSRAIETMGHVVTITCFSLDKTDTHYKQVRNIIDSINDNKDKFRLAGENAKKVKELLQAINSGSANSTFEWTDFPQDFLNILEFLENFDAYAWRDGWAKKDIASRLLENLNYFKNDLFEKWYKLHVKLTQGTQKPLSFKEYREIAK
;
A
#
# COMPACT_ATOMS: atom_id res chain seq x y z
N MET A 1 -25.15 -12.14 -35.98
CA MET A 1 -25.70 -11.33 -37.09
C MET A 1 -27.19 -11.23 -36.78
N GLU A 2 -27.74 -10.16 -36.23
CA GLU A 2 -27.54 -8.73 -36.47
C GLU A 2 -27.77 -7.90 -35.17
N SER A 3 -27.27 -6.66 -35.18
CA SER A 3 -27.47 -5.54 -34.24
C SER A 3 -27.19 -5.76 -32.74
N TYR A 4 -25.90 -5.73 -32.37
CA TYR A 4 -25.49 -5.33 -31.01
C TYR A 4 -24.57 -4.09 -31.15
N ASN A 5 -24.85 -3.03 -30.38
CA ASN A 5 -24.22 -1.71 -30.45
C ASN A 5 -22.67 -1.75 -30.49
N SER A 6 -22.08 -1.63 -31.69
CA SER A 6 -20.62 -1.66 -31.89
C SER A 6 -19.91 -0.43 -31.32
N SER A 7 -20.58 0.73 -31.32
CA SER A 7 -19.98 2.01 -30.92
C SER A 7 -19.52 2.08 -29.46
N LYS A 8 -20.13 1.28 -28.55
CA LYS A 8 -19.85 1.38 -27.10
C LYS A 8 -18.88 0.31 -26.59
N ALA A 9 -18.84 -0.86 -27.24
CA ALA A 9 -17.76 -1.82 -27.06
C ALA A 9 -16.43 -1.21 -27.51
N GLU A 10 -16.43 -0.50 -28.64
CA GLU A 10 -15.26 0.29 -29.10
C GLU A 10 -14.85 1.36 -28.09
N GLU A 11 -15.80 2.02 -27.42
CA GLU A 11 -15.53 3.04 -26.40
C GLU A 11 -14.84 2.43 -25.16
N LEU A 12 -15.29 1.28 -24.67
CA LEU A 12 -14.65 0.56 -23.55
C LEU A 12 -13.27 0.00 -23.94
N ILE A 13 -13.10 -0.47 -25.18
CA ILE A 13 -11.80 -0.91 -25.69
C ILE A 13 -10.83 0.28 -25.83
N MET A 14 -11.33 1.45 -26.26
CA MET A 14 -10.57 2.70 -26.32
C MET A 14 -10.21 3.24 -24.92
N MET A 15 -10.97 2.87 -23.88
CA MET A 15 -10.63 3.14 -22.47
C MET A 15 -9.55 2.19 -21.93
N GLY A 16 -9.10 1.20 -22.72
CA GLY A 16 -7.99 0.31 -22.38
C GLY A 16 -8.42 -1.09 -21.92
N PHE A 17 -9.72 -1.41 -21.90
CA PHE A 17 -10.20 -2.73 -21.52
C PHE A 17 -10.01 -3.74 -22.66
N ALA A 18 -9.54 -4.95 -22.34
CA ALA A 18 -9.31 -5.98 -23.34
C ALA A 18 -10.63 -6.45 -23.99
N TYR A 19 -10.63 -6.63 -25.31
CA TYR A 19 -11.81 -7.03 -26.09
C TYR A 19 -12.59 -8.22 -25.50
N PRO A 20 -11.94 -9.32 -25.02
CA PRO A 20 -12.66 -10.46 -24.45
C PRO A 20 -13.41 -10.12 -23.14
N ASP A 21 -12.87 -9.22 -22.32
CA ASP A 21 -13.48 -8.80 -21.06
C ASP A 21 -14.67 -7.87 -21.31
N VAL A 22 -14.56 -6.99 -22.31
CA VAL A 22 -15.65 -6.11 -22.75
C VAL A 22 -16.81 -6.95 -23.31
N GLU A 23 -16.52 -7.97 -24.11
CA GLU A 23 -17.54 -8.89 -24.64
C GLU A 23 -18.24 -9.66 -23.51
N GLN A 24 -17.48 -10.09 -22.50
CA GLN A 24 -18.01 -10.81 -21.33
C GLN A 24 -18.86 -9.90 -20.43
N ALA A 25 -18.43 -8.66 -20.21
CA ALA A 25 -19.17 -7.65 -19.44
C ALA A 25 -20.54 -7.34 -20.07
N ILE A 26 -20.56 -7.19 -21.40
CA ILE A 26 -21.79 -6.93 -22.15
C ILE A 26 -22.75 -8.14 -22.10
N ARG A 27 -22.22 -9.38 -22.11
CA ARG A 27 -23.03 -10.60 -21.96
C ARG A 27 -23.65 -10.77 -20.58
N ILE A 28 -22.92 -10.39 -19.53
CA ILE A 28 -23.35 -10.58 -18.13
C ILE A 28 -24.30 -9.48 -17.67
N CYS A 29 -24.02 -8.22 -18.03
CA CYS A 29 -24.71 -7.05 -17.48
C CYS A 29 -25.85 -6.50 -18.36
N GLY A 30 -26.02 -7.04 -19.57
CA GLY A 30 -26.98 -6.52 -20.56
C GLY A 30 -26.57 -5.16 -21.13
N SER A 31 -27.38 -4.60 -22.05
CA SER A 31 -27.05 -3.42 -22.87
C SER A 31 -27.01 -2.06 -22.13
N GLY A 32 -26.99 -2.05 -20.79
CA GLY A 32 -26.83 -0.83 -19.98
C GLY A 32 -25.36 -0.44 -19.82
N SER A 33 -25.03 0.83 -20.11
CA SER A 33 -23.64 1.33 -20.17
C SER A 33 -22.91 1.31 -18.82
N ASP A 34 -23.62 1.62 -17.74
CA ASP A 34 -22.97 1.86 -16.44
C ASP A 34 -22.74 0.55 -15.69
N SER A 35 -23.55 -0.48 -15.94
CA SER A 35 -23.38 -1.81 -15.35
C SER A 35 -22.18 -2.56 -15.94
N ALA A 36 -21.95 -2.46 -17.26
CA ALA A 36 -20.80 -3.09 -17.91
C ALA A 36 -19.46 -2.41 -17.54
N LEU A 37 -19.43 -1.08 -17.48
CA LEU A 37 -18.24 -0.33 -17.03
C LEU A 37 -17.95 -0.58 -15.54
N ASN A 38 -18.97 -0.55 -14.67
CA ASN A 38 -18.78 -0.87 -13.25
C ASN A 38 -18.34 -2.32 -13.04
N TRP A 39 -18.82 -3.26 -13.85
CA TRP A 39 -18.38 -4.64 -13.82
C TRP A 39 -16.91 -4.77 -14.22
N LEU A 40 -16.49 -4.12 -15.32
CA LEU A 40 -15.09 -4.09 -15.76
C LEU A 40 -14.16 -3.44 -14.71
N LEU A 41 -14.57 -2.31 -14.15
CA LEU A 41 -13.82 -1.63 -13.08
C LEU A 41 -13.77 -2.47 -11.79
N SER A 42 -14.84 -3.21 -11.47
CA SER A 42 -14.86 -4.12 -10.32
C SER A 42 -13.92 -5.32 -10.51
N LYS A 43 -13.75 -5.77 -11.75
CA LYS A 43 -12.84 -6.86 -12.12
C LYS A 43 -11.37 -6.41 -12.05
N ASP A 44 -11.07 -5.17 -12.45
CA ASP A 44 -9.73 -4.58 -12.30
C ASP A 44 -9.35 -4.30 -10.84
N SER A 45 -10.32 -3.97 -9.99
CA SER A 45 -10.07 -3.93 -8.53
C SER A 45 -9.90 -5.30 -7.87
N GLN A 46 -10.27 -6.40 -8.57
CA GLN A 46 -10.04 -7.78 -8.10
C GLN A 46 -8.83 -8.46 -8.77
N SER A 47 -8.33 -7.95 -9.89
CA SER A 47 -7.19 -8.53 -10.63
C SER A 47 -5.83 -8.25 -9.97
N HIS A 48 -5.76 -7.31 -9.03
CA HIS A 48 -4.57 -7.15 -8.17
C HIS A 48 -4.42 -8.21 -7.07
N ASN A 49 -5.39 -9.12 -6.89
CA ASN A 49 -5.34 -10.16 -5.85
C ASN A 49 -5.28 -11.61 -6.37
N ASN A 50 -5.23 -11.87 -7.69
CA ASN A 50 -5.43 -13.22 -8.23
C ASN A 50 -4.40 -13.71 -9.27
N TYR A 51 -3.19 -13.15 -9.31
CA TYR A 51 -2.16 -13.61 -10.25
C TYR A 51 -1.28 -14.79 -9.78
N ASP A 52 -1.68 -15.51 -8.72
CA ASP A 52 -0.90 -16.64 -8.16
C ASP A 52 -1.63 -17.99 -8.12
N GLN A 53 -2.68 -18.18 -8.90
CA GLN A 53 -3.27 -19.52 -9.07
C GLN A 53 -3.68 -19.75 -10.52
N ASN A 54 -2.80 -20.35 -11.33
CA ASN A 54 -3.16 -21.31 -12.38
C ASN A 54 -1.93 -21.85 -13.14
N THR A 55 -1.24 -22.82 -12.55
CA THR A 55 -0.62 -23.91 -13.33
C THR A 55 -0.72 -25.21 -12.55
N THR A 56 -1.77 -26.00 -12.81
CA THR A 56 -1.71 -27.46 -13.04
C THR A 56 -3.12 -27.99 -13.23
N ASN A 57 -3.52 -28.19 -14.49
CA ASN A 57 -4.63 -29.07 -14.84
C ASN A 57 -4.09 -30.49 -15.01
N SER A 58 -4.51 -31.42 -14.15
CA SER A 58 -4.67 -32.82 -14.51
C SER A 58 -5.87 -33.41 -13.79
N THR A 59 -6.83 -33.84 -14.60
CA THR A 59 -8.11 -34.48 -14.31
C THR A 59 -7.99 -35.83 -13.61
N SER A 60 -8.81 -36.11 -12.59
CA SER A 60 -9.89 -37.13 -12.60
C SER A 60 -10.44 -37.42 -11.20
N HIS A 61 -11.75 -37.67 -11.14
CA HIS A 61 -12.65 -37.85 -10.00
C HIS A 61 -12.21 -38.89 -8.94
N ASP A 62 -12.51 -38.63 -7.66
CA ASP A 62 -13.61 -39.33 -6.96
C ASP A 62 -13.86 -38.83 -5.52
N ASN A 63 -15.14 -38.83 -5.16
CA ASN A 63 -15.72 -38.40 -3.89
C ASN A 63 -15.26 -39.27 -2.70
N ASN A 64 -14.81 -38.65 -1.61
CA ASN A 64 -15.07 -39.18 -0.26
C ASN A 64 -14.90 -38.12 0.84
N LEU A 65 -15.91 -38.06 1.70
CA LEU A 65 -15.97 -37.27 2.94
C LEU A 65 -14.82 -37.66 3.88
N GLN A 66 -13.83 -36.78 4.03
CA GLN A 66 -12.85 -36.85 5.12
C GLN A 66 -12.60 -35.46 5.73
N PHE A 67 -12.70 -35.45 7.06
CA PHE A 67 -12.37 -34.39 8.01
C PHE A 67 -11.43 -33.30 7.49
N GLN A 68 -11.90 -32.05 7.55
CA GLN A 68 -11.06 -30.86 7.37
C GLN A 68 -9.90 -30.91 8.37
N ARG A 69 -8.69 -31.18 7.87
CA ARG A 69 -7.44 -30.88 8.59
C ARG A 69 -7.37 -29.36 8.80
N PRO A 70 -6.90 -28.88 9.97
CA PRO A 70 -6.65 -27.46 10.16
C PRO A 70 -5.64 -27.00 9.11
N ALA A 71 -5.89 -25.83 8.52
CA ALA A 71 -5.08 -25.23 7.47
C ALA A 71 -3.59 -25.29 7.85
N GLN A 72 -2.81 -26.00 7.05
CA GLN A 72 -1.36 -26.06 7.18
C GLN A 72 -0.84 -24.66 6.88
N TYR A 73 -0.36 -23.96 7.91
CA TYR A 73 0.28 -22.65 7.77
C TYR A 73 1.44 -22.76 6.76
N ASP A 74 1.34 -22.05 5.65
CA ASP A 74 2.39 -22.02 4.63
C ASP A 74 3.53 -21.11 5.10
N LEU A 75 4.54 -21.72 5.71
CA LEU A 75 5.77 -21.07 6.17
C LEU A 75 6.59 -20.44 5.03
N ASN A 76 6.28 -20.76 3.77
CA ASN A 76 7.00 -20.26 2.59
C ASN A 76 6.32 -19.07 1.90
N ALA A 77 5.17 -18.60 2.38
CA ALA A 77 4.44 -17.47 1.78
C ALA A 77 5.11 -16.09 1.96
N PHE A 78 6.27 -16.01 2.62
CA PHE A 78 6.97 -14.76 2.94
C PHE A 78 8.19 -14.47 2.04
N GLU A 79 8.05 -14.56 0.72
CA GLU A 79 8.66 -13.64 -0.25
C GLU A 79 8.10 -13.92 -1.66
N PRO A 80 7.30 -12.99 -2.21
CA PRO A 80 7.90 -12.09 -3.20
C PRO A 80 7.29 -10.68 -3.12
N LEU A 81 7.45 -9.99 -1.99
CA LEU A 81 7.13 -8.56 -1.93
C LEU A 81 7.92 -7.83 -3.03
N ASN A 82 7.27 -6.89 -3.73
CA ASN A 82 7.96 -6.02 -4.69
C ASN A 82 9.12 -5.35 -3.93
N PRO A 83 10.33 -5.21 -4.51
CA PRO A 83 11.43 -4.51 -3.86
C PRO A 83 11.03 -3.18 -3.20
N GLU A 84 10.09 -2.41 -3.79
CA GLU A 84 9.55 -1.20 -3.16
C GLU A 84 8.86 -1.43 -1.81
N GLU A 85 8.10 -2.51 -1.66
CA GLU A 85 7.40 -2.87 -0.42
C GLU A 85 8.37 -3.38 0.65
N ARG A 86 9.61 -3.69 0.26
CA ARG A 86 10.71 -4.04 1.17
C ARG A 86 11.42 -2.82 1.72
N ARG A 87 11.08 -1.61 1.26
CA ARG A 87 11.62 -0.37 1.80
C ARG A 87 11.02 -0.09 3.18
N ARG A 88 11.88 0.28 4.12
CA ARG A 88 11.49 0.70 5.46
C ARG A 88 10.77 2.04 5.41
N VAL A 89 9.66 2.13 6.11
CA VAL A 89 9.01 3.40 6.40
C VAL A 89 9.72 4.05 7.58
N GLU A 90 10.06 5.32 7.45
CA GLU A 90 10.76 6.08 8.49
C GLU A 90 9.97 6.07 9.81
N GLY A 91 10.69 5.96 10.94
CA GLY A 91 10.09 5.90 12.27
C GLY A 91 9.54 4.52 12.67
N THR A 92 9.61 3.52 11.78
CA THR A 92 9.17 2.14 12.05
C THR A 92 10.37 1.24 12.38
N PRO A 93 10.31 0.39 13.43
CA PRO A 93 11.35 -0.60 13.71
C PRO A 93 11.49 -1.63 12.58
N VAL A 94 12.67 -2.26 12.49
CA VAL A 94 12.97 -3.26 11.46
C VAL A 94 12.47 -4.64 11.88
N GLY A 95 11.88 -5.41 10.97
CA GLY A 95 11.54 -6.82 11.16
C GLY A 95 12.73 -7.77 10.94
N LEU A 96 12.54 -9.06 11.19
CA LEU A 96 13.54 -10.10 10.92
C LEU A 96 12.96 -11.18 10.00
N LYS A 97 13.73 -11.60 9.00
CA LYS A 97 13.32 -12.67 8.08
C LYS A 97 13.18 -14.00 8.83
N ASN A 98 12.11 -14.75 8.56
CA ASN A 98 11.96 -16.11 9.02
C ASN A 98 12.69 -17.06 8.06
N ILE A 99 13.67 -17.82 8.56
CA ILE A 99 14.53 -18.71 7.76
C ILE A 99 14.15 -20.16 8.06
N GLY A 100 12.85 -20.45 7.96
CA GLY A 100 12.28 -21.76 8.31
C GLY A 100 12.24 -22.00 9.82
N ASN A 101 11.08 -21.73 10.44
CA ASN A 101 10.84 -21.92 11.87
C ASN A 101 11.78 -21.14 12.81
N THR A 102 12.36 -20.01 12.37
CA THR A 102 13.26 -19.20 13.22
C THR A 102 12.55 -18.10 14.02
N CYS A 103 11.23 -18.15 14.08
CA CYS A 103 10.39 -17.15 14.73
C CYS A 103 10.62 -17.03 16.25
N TYR A 104 11.07 -18.12 16.91
CA TYR A 104 11.52 -18.10 18.30
C TYR A 104 12.71 -17.16 18.51
N PHE A 105 13.70 -17.22 17.61
CA PHE A 105 14.90 -16.38 17.65
C PHE A 105 14.53 -14.93 17.34
N ASN A 106 13.73 -14.70 16.29
CA ASN A 106 13.31 -13.36 15.90
C ASN A 106 12.62 -12.63 17.07
N SER A 107 11.73 -13.32 17.77
CA SER A 107 11.00 -12.79 18.93
C SER A 107 11.92 -12.42 20.10
N LEU A 108 12.90 -13.27 20.42
CA LEU A 108 13.87 -13.01 21.50
C LEU A 108 14.81 -11.84 21.16
N ILE A 109 15.38 -11.83 19.96
CA ILE A 109 16.31 -10.78 19.55
C ILE A 109 15.64 -9.42 19.46
N GLN A 110 14.41 -9.35 18.95
CA GLN A 110 13.64 -8.09 18.96
C GLN A 110 13.37 -7.62 20.39
N THR A 111 13.05 -8.54 21.30
CA THR A 111 12.84 -8.22 22.72
C THR A 111 14.09 -7.59 23.35
N TYR A 112 15.28 -8.17 23.11
CA TYR A 112 16.54 -7.68 23.67
C TYR A 112 17.08 -6.45 22.96
N PHE A 113 16.86 -6.32 21.65
CA PHE A 113 17.20 -5.13 20.89
C PHE A 113 16.44 -3.89 21.38
N MET A 114 15.28 -4.05 22.01
CA MET A 114 14.50 -2.96 22.59
C MET A 114 14.93 -2.60 24.02
N ILE A 115 16.06 -3.14 24.51
CA ILE A 115 16.65 -2.80 25.81
C ILE A 115 17.97 -2.03 25.57
N PRO A 116 18.01 -0.69 25.74
CA PRO A 116 19.16 0.13 25.37
C PRO A 116 20.47 -0.27 26.02
N THR A 117 20.42 -0.64 27.31
CA THR A 117 21.61 -1.09 28.05
C THR A 117 22.17 -2.39 27.46
N PHE A 118 21.31 -3.31 27.02
CA PHE A 118 21.76 -4.55 26.38
C PHE A 118 22.45 -4.26 25.05
N VAL A 119 21.82 -3.45 24.18
CA VAL A 119 22.40 -3.05 22.89
C VAL A 119 23.74 -2.34 23.09
N LYS A 120 23.83 -1.44 24.05
CA LYS A 120 25.06 -0.72 24.39
C LYS A 120 26.21 -1.65 24.77
N GLU A 121 25.96 -2.65 25.61
CA GLU A 121 27.00 -3.59 26.04
C GLU A 121 27.46 -4.50 24.88
N ILE A 122 26.55 -4.94 24.01
CA ILE A 122 26.90 -5.68 22.78
C ILE A 122 27.71 -4.79 21.83
N MET A 123 27.32 -3.54 21.60
CA MET A 123 28.02 -2.62 20.68
C MET A 123 29.42 -2.23 21.16
N LYS A 124 29.67 -2.16 22.47
CA LYS A 124 31.00 -1.87 23.02
C LYS A 124 31.99 -3.03 22.92
N PHE A 125 31.50 -4.25 22.69
CA PHE A 125 32.35 -5.43 22.67
C PHE A 125 33.45 -5.32 21.62
N ARG A 126 34.68 -5.68 21.99
CA ARG A 126 35.83 -5.78 21.08
C ARG A 126 36.47 -7.14 21.25
N VAL A 127 36.79 -7.78 20.12
CA VAL A 127 37.51 -9.06 20.12
C VAL A 127 38.93 -8.83 20.65
N PRO A 128 39.40 -9.57 21.67
CA PRO A 128 40.77 -9.46 22.16
C PRO A 128 41.81 -9.79 21.08
N GLU A 129 42.92 -9.03 21.00
CA GLU A 129 43.95 -9.21 19.95
C GLU A 129 44.78 -10.51 20.09
N GLU A 130 44.82 -11.12 21.28
CA GLU A 130 45.63 -12.31 21.58
C GLU A 130 44.84 -13.65 21.55
N VAL A 131 44.10 -13.92 20.47
CA VAL A 131 43.48 -15.24 20.25
C VAL A 131 44.51 -16.19 19.64
N LYS A 132 45.55 -16.53 20.41
CA LYS A 132 46.47 -17.64 20.06
C LYS A 132 45.93 -18.91 20.73
N GLU A 133 45.37 -19.80 19.92
CA GLU A 133 44.98 -21.18 20.29
C GLU A 133 43.98 -21.31 21.45
N GLU A 134 42.86 -20.58 21.43
CA GLU A 134 41.72 -20.84 22.32
C GLU A 134 40.73 -21.86 21.71
N ASN A 135 40.04 -22.58 22.60
CA ASN A 135 38.98 -23.56 22.34
C ASN A 135 37.97 -23.11 21.27
N GLU A 136 37.62 -23.98 20.31
CA GLU A 136 36.76 -23.67 19.15
C GLU A 136 35.40 -23.05 19.57
N ALA A 137 34.84 -23.49 20.70
CA ALA A 137 33.61 -22.96 21.27
C ALA A 137 33.68 -21.45 21.61
N LYS A 138 34.82 -20.97 22.13
CA LYS A 138 34.99 -19.56 22.51
C LYS A 138 35.19 -18.66 21.30
N SER A 139 35.89 -19.17 20.28
CA SER A 139 35.99 -18.52 18.96
C SER A 139 34.63 -18.33 18.30
N ASN A 140 33.77 -19.36 18.35
CA ASN A 140 32.39 -19.26 17.85
C ASN A 140 31.56 -18.24 18.63
N SER A 141 31.75 -18.15 19.94
CA SER A 141 31.08 -17.15 20.79
C SER A 141 31.50 -15.71 20.46
N TYR A 142 32.79 -15.46 20.16
CA TYR A 142 33.23 -14.15 19.65
C TYR A 142 32.62 -13.82 18.29
N LYS A 143 32.53 -14.82 17.40
CA LYS A 143 31.90 -14.66 16.09
C LYS A 143 30.41 -14.32 16.23
N LEU A 144 29.70 -14.95 17.17
CA LEU A 144 28.31 -14.64 17.49
C LEU A 144 28.12 -13.17 17.87
N LEU A 145 28.94 -12.63 18.78
CA LEU A 145 28.86 -11.21 19.14
C LEU A 145 29.15 -10.29 17.96
N SER A 146 30.16 -10.59 17.15
CA SER A 146 30.47 -9.79 15.96
C SER A 146 29.31 -9.78 14.95
N GLN A 147 28.66 -10.93 14.72
CA GLN A 147 27.48 -11.00 13.86
C GLN A 147 26.28 -10.28 14.47
N LEU A 148 26.11 -10.34 15.80
CA LEU A 148 25.04 -9.64 16.50
C LEU A 148 25.22 -8.11 16.43
N GLN A 149 26.45 -7.60 16.55
CA GLN A 149 26.78 -6.19 16.34
C GLN A 149 26.40 -5.73 14.94
N LYS A 150 26.74 -6.51 13.90
CA LYS A 150 26.36 -6.23 12.51
C LYS A 150 24.84 -6.24 12.32
N LEU A 151 24.16 -7.24 12.87
CA LEU A 151 22.70 -7.33 12.82
C LEU A 151 22.05 -6.09 13.47
N PHE A 152 22.50 -5.71 14.67
CA PHE A 152 21.98 -4.54 15.35
C PHE A 152 22.28 -3.24 14.62
N ALA A 153 23.47 -3.10 14.02
CA ALA A 153 23.80 -1.93 13.20
C ALA A 153 22.84 -1.80 12.00
N LEU A 154 22.53 -2.91 11.34
CA LEU A 154 21.53 -2.94 10.26
C LEU A 154 20.12 -2.66 10.79
N MET A 155 19.71 -3.21 11.93
CA MET A 155 18.40 -2.91 12.54
C MET A 155 18.25 -1.43 12.94
N ILE A 156 19.35 -0.76 13.30
CA ILE A 156 19.37 0.67 13.58
C ILE A 156 19.17 1.45 12.28
N GLY A 157 20.09 1.31 11.34
CA GLY A 157 20.24 2.27 10.24
C GLY A 157 19.81 1.81 8.84
N SER A 158 19.36 0.57 8.67
CA SER A 158 19.02 0.06 7.33
C SER A 158 17.76 0.72 6.75
N ASN A 159 17.75 0.90 5.43
CA ASN A 159 16.59 1.30 4.62
C ASN A 159 15.64 0.14 4.31
N ARG A 160 15.95 -1.09 4.75
CA ARG A 160 15.10 -2.28 4.55
C ARG A 160 14.09 -2.45 5.68
N LYS A 161 12.88 -2.86 5.30
CA LYS A 161 11.78 -3.18 6.23
C LYS A 161 12.14 -4.33 7.16
N TYR A 162 12.96 -5.27 6.72
CA TYR A 162 13.44 -6.40 7.51
C TYR A 162 14.89 -6.76 7.17
N ILE A 163 15.58 -7.39 8.12
CA ILE A 163 16.96 -7.89 7.94
C ILE A 163 16.98 -9.41 8.04
N ASP A 164 17.94 -10.02 7.35
CA ASP A 164 18.19 -11.44 7.38
C ASP A 164 19.11 -11.81 8.57
N PRO A 165 18.62 -12.55 9.58
CA PRO A 165 19.43 -12.96 10.73
C PRO A 165 20.29 -14.21 10.49
N THR A 166 20.32 -14.79 9.28
CA THR A 166 21.09 -16.01 8.96
C THR A 166 22.53 -15.97 9.46
N PRO A 167 23.30 -14.86 9.30
CA PRO A 167 24.69 -14.81 9.76
C PRO A 167 24.82 -15.04 11.27
N VAL A 168 23.87 -14.51 12.06
CA VAL A 168 23.85 -14.70 13.52
C VAL A 168 23.49 -16.14 13.86
N LEU A 169 22.39 -16.66 13.31
CA LEU A 169 21.96 -18.04 13.55
C LEU A 169 23.04 -19.07 13.22
N SER A 170 23.78 -18.86 12.12
CA SER A 170 24.86 -19.76 11.68
C SER A 170 26.09 -19.79 12.58
N SER A 171 26.18 -18.85 13.53
CA SER A 171 27.28 -18.73 14.49
C SER A 171 26.97 -19.30 15.87
N ILE A 172 25.71 -19.66 16.14
CA ILE A 172 25.29 -20.22 17.43
C ILE A 172 25.70 -21.70 17.51
N THR A 173 26.33 -22.07 18.62
CA THR A 173 26.74 -23.45 18.92
C THR A 173 26.15 -23.96 20.23
N ASP A 174 25.88 -25.27 20.29
CA ASP A 174 25.50 -25.98 21.52
C ASP A 174 26.67 -26.07 22.52
N ASP A 175 26.46 -26.73 23.66
CA ASP A 175 27.48 -26.91 24.73
C ASP A 175 28.67 -27.76 24.30
N PHE A 176 28.55 -28.48 23.20
CA PHE A 176 29.60 -29.32 22.63
C PHE A 176 30.31 -28.64 21.44
N GLY A 177 29.94 -27.40 21.11
CA GLY A 177 30.51 -26.65 19.99
C GLY A 177 29.89 -27.01 18.63
N ASN A 178 28.88 -27.87 18.58
CA ASN A 178 28.18 -28.19 17.33
C ASN A 178 27.26 -27.03 16.95
N LYS A 179 27.13 -26.77 15.65
CA LYS A 179 26.20 -25.75 15.15
C LYS A 179 24.77 -26.13 15.44
N VAL A 180 24.00 -25.16 15.91
CA VAL A 180 22.56 -25.33 16.13
C VAL A 180 21.86 -25.46 14.76
N GLU A 181 21.16 -26.56 14.54
CA GLU A 181 20.41 -26.78 13.29
C GLU A 181 19.31 -25.72 13.10
N ILE A 182 19.32 -25.08 11.92
CA ILE A 182 18.33 -24.12 11.44
C ILE A 182 17.21 -24.89 10.72
N GLY A 183 15.93 -24.54 10.94
CA GLY A 183 14.79 -25.22 10.32
C GLY A 183 13.93 -26.04 11.29
N GLY A 184 14.52 -26.50 12.40
CA GLY A 184 13.81 -27.24 13.44
C GLY A 184 13.03 -26.32 14.38
N GLN A 185 11.85 -26.76 14.82
CA GLN A 185 11.16 -26.10 15.93
C GLN A 185 11.95 -26.29 17.22
N ARG A 186 12.02 -25.24 18.04
CA ARG A 186 12.74 -25.25 19.32
C ARG A 186 11.91 -24.61 20.43
N ASP A 187 12.15 -25.06 21.64
CA ASP A 187 11.65 -24.42 22.85
C ASP A 187 12.36 -23.08 23.05
N VAL A 188 11.59 -21.99 23.15
CA VAL A 188 12.13 -20.63 23.26
C VAL A 188 12.95 -20.47 24.55
N GLY A 189 12.52 -21.09 25.65
CA GLY A 189 13.19 -20.99 26.95
C GLY A 189 14.57 -21.67 26.92
N GLU A 190 14.63 -22.90 26.40
CA GLU A 190 15.89 -23.63 26.23
C GLU A 190 16.85 -22.87 25.30
N PHE A 191 16.37 -22.44 24.14
CA PHE A 191 17.20 -21.69 23.19
C PHE A 191 17.72 -20.39 23.79
N ASN A 192 16.89 -19.67 24.56
CA ASN A 192 17.32 -18.43 25.21
C ASN A 192 18.49 -18.66 26.19
N MET A 193 18.44 -19.74 26.97
CA MET A 193 19.51 -20.08 27.90
C MET A 193 20.83 -20.37 27.18
N ILE A 194 20.78 -21.07 26.03
CA ILE A 194 21.95 -21.32 25.18
C ILE A 194 22.51 -20.00 24.64
N LEU A 195 21.65 -19.14 24.10
CA LEU A 195 22.04 -17.85 23.53
C LEU A 195 22.73 -16.96 24.56
N VAL A 196 22.12 -16.78 25.74
CA VAL A 196 22.68 -15.96 26.82
C VAL A 196 23.99 -16.56 27.34
N SER A 197 24.08 -17.89 27.45
CA SER A 197 25.31 -18.57 27.87
C SER A 197 26.49 -18.29 26.91
N ARG A 198 26.27 -18.37 25.60
CA ARG A 198 27.31 -18.08 24.58
C ARG A 198 27.70 -16.60 24.57
N ILE A 199 26.73 -15.71 24.72
CA ILE A 199 27.00 -14.27 24.85
C ILE A 199 27.85 -14.00 26.10
N ALA A 200 27.47 -14.57 27.25
CA ALA A 200 28.22 -14.44 28.50
C ALA A 200 29.62 -15.05 28.40
N GLU A 201 29.80 -16.15 27.67
CA GLU A 201 31.09 -16.77 27.38
C GLU A 201 32.04 -15.84 26.61
N ALA A 202 31.54 -15.16 25.57
CA ALA A 202 32.34 -14.23 24.77
C ALA A 202 32.73 -12.96 25.54
N MET A 203 31.95 -12.51 26.51
CA MET A 203 32.21 -11.26 27.23
C MET A 203 33.15 -11.41 28.44
N ARG A 204 33.65 -12.61 28.74
CA ARG A 204 34.56 -12.85 29.88
C ARG A 204 35.93 -12.23 29.66
N ARG A 205 36.48 -11.57 30.69
CA ARG A 205 37.87 -11.06 30.69
C ARG A 205 38.84 -12.16 31.16
N ARG A 206 40.08 -12.16 30.64
CA ARG A 206 41.11 -13.17 30.97
C ARG A 206 41.65 -13.06 32.40
N ASP A 207 41.55 -11.90 33.06
CA ASP A 207 42.22 -11.64 34.36
C ASP A 207 41.40 -12.09 35.59
N GLU A 208 40.17 -12.58 35.40
CA GLU A 208 39.24 -12.98 36.48
C GLU A 208 39.27 -14.49 36.76
N VAL A 209 40.35 -15.21 36.43
CA VAL A 209 40.40 -16.69 36.49
C VAL A 209 40.58 -17.24 37.92
N GLU A 210 41.11 -16.46 38.86
CA GLU A 210 41.24 -16.91 40.26
C GLU A 210 39.98 -16.58 41.08
N GLY A 211 39.12 -17.58 41.29
CA GLY A 211 37.99 -17.52 42.24
C GLY A 211 36.58 -17.65 41.65
N ILE A 212 36.44 -18.04 40.38
CA ILE A 212 35.13 -18.14 39.71
C ILE A 212 34.28 -19.27 40.31
N GLU A 213 33.18 -18.90 40.97
CA GLU A 213 32.13 -19.86 41.34
C GLU A 213 31.35 -20.24 40.06
N THR A 214 31.60 -21.45 39.54
CA THR A 214 30.73 -22.06 38.52
C THR A 214 29.46 -22.57 39.20
N PHE A 215 28.32 -22.04 38.77
CA PHE A 215 27.04 -22.45 39.33
C PHE A 215 26.32 -23.38 38.38
N ARG A 216 25.78 -24.46 38.93
CA ARG A 216 24.80 -25.28 38.23
C ARG A 216 23.47 -24.53 38.25
N THR A 217 22.90 -24.24 37.09
CA THR A 217 21.53 -23.72 37.00
C THR A 217 20.55 -24.79 37.48
N SER A 218 19.32 -24.39 37.79
CA SER A 218 18.20 -25.32 38.05
C SER A 218 17.93 -26.31 36.91
N THR A 219 18.39 -26.02 35.69
CA THR A 219 18.32 -26.88 34.50
C THR A 219 19.56 -27.75 34.27
N GLY A 220 20.57 -27.65 35.14
CA GLY A 220 21.79 -28.46 35.06
C GLY A 220 22.92 -27.87 34.22
N ILE A 221 22.72 -26.71 33.59
CA ILE A 221 23.73 -26.00 32.79
C ILE A 221 24.74 -25.34 33.72
N MET A 222 26.04 -25.48 33.43
CA MET A 222 27.06 -24.74 34.17
C MET A 222 27.16 -23.32 33.63
N VAL A 223 26.90 -22.33 34.48
CA VAL A 223 27.03 -20.92 34.15
C VAL A 223 28.03 -20.30 35.12
N SER A 224 29.08 -19.69 34.59
CA SER A 224 29.95 -18.78 35.33
C SER A 224 29.35 -17.38 35.24
N VAL A 225 29.06 -16.78 36.39
CA VAL A 225 28.42 -15.45 36.45
C VAL A 225 29.45 -14.44 36.87
N ASP A 226 30.10 -13.81 35.89
CA ASP A 226 30.92 -12.61 36.09
C ASP A 226 30.61 -11.59 34.98
N GLY A 227 30.59 -10.30 35.35
CA GLY A 227 30.37 -9.18 34.44
C GLY A 227 28.95 -8.60 34.40
N SER A 228 28.85 -7.36 33.91
CA SER A 228 27.62 -6.54 33.89
C SER A 228 26.46 -7.17 33.13
N LEU A 229 26.72 -7.96 32.09
CA LEU A 229 25.67 -8.59 31.27
C LEU A 229 25.10 -9.85 31.93
N SER A 230 25.93 -10.64 32.62
CA SER A 230 25.48 -11.82 33.36
C SER A 230 24.48 -11.44 34.46
N ASP A 231 24.72 -10.32 35.14
CA ASP A 231 23.80 -9.72 36.12
C ASP A 231 22.48 -9.21 35.51
N MET A 232 22.42 -9.01 34.19
CA MET A 232 21.17 -8.67 33.52
C MET A 232 20.25 -9.88 33.39
N PHE A 233 20.78 -11.10 33.22
CA PHE A 233 19.97 -12.29 32.94
C PHE A 233 19.88 -13.27 34.10
N TYR A 234 20.85 -13.26 35.03
CA TYR A 234 20.95 -14.26 36.09
C TYR A 234 20.76 -13.65 37.49
N GLY A 235 19.94 -14.33 38.30
CA GLY A 235 19.74 -14.07 39.72
C GLY A 235 20.31 -15.17 40.61
N LYS A 236 20.32 -14.93 41.92
CA LYS A 236 20.72 -15.90 42.96
C LYS A 236 19.53 -16.22 43.86
N GLN A 237 19.32 -17.51 44.16
CA GLN A 237 18.28 -17.98 45.07
C GLN A 237 18.83 -19.00 46.08
N THR A 238 18.25 -19.01 47.27
CA THR A 238 18.52 -20.01 48.30
C THR A 238 17.39 -21.05 48.30
N GLU A 239 17.77 -22.30 48.08
CA GLU A 239 16.90 -23.47 48.18
C GLU A 239 17.11 -24.15 49.54
N ALA A 240 16.07 -24.16 50.37
CA ALA A 240 16.08 -24.80 51.67
C ALA A 240 15.23 -26.07 51.65
N ILE A 241 15.88 -27.23 51.75
CA ILE A 241 15.22 -28.54 51.86
C ILE A 241 15.00 -28.83 53.35
N LEU A 242 13.75 -28.87 53.78
CA LEU A 242 13.35 -29.23 55.13
C LEU A 242 12.95 -30.70 55.17
N PHE A 243 13.57 -31.49 56.04
CA PHE A 243 13.28 -32.91 56.19
C PHE A 243 13.35 -33.32 57.67
N ASN A 244 12.73 -34.46 57.99
CA ASN A 244 12.80 -35.06 59.32
C ASN A 244 13.76 -36.26 59.26
N GLU A 245 14.69 -36.34 60.20
CA GLU A 245 15.52 -37.53 60.44
C GLU A 245 14.72 -38.62 61.18
N ASP A 246 15.28 -39.82 61.27
CA ASP A 246 14.70 -40.98 61.96
C ASP A 246 14.38 -40.73 63.44
N ASP A 247 15.18 -39.89 64.10
CA ASP A 247 15.00 -39.50 65.50
C ASP A 247 13.89 -38.44 65.70
N GLY A 248 13.24 -38.03 64.61
CA GLY A 248 12.21 -36.98 64.59
C GLY A 248 12.77 -35.55 64.60
N THR A 249 14.09 -35.37 64.54
CA THR A 249 14.70 -34.04 64.45
C THR A 249 14.45 -33.41 63.08
N ARG A 250 14.12 -32.11 63.07
CA ARG A 250 13.93 -31.33 61.86
C ARG A 250 15.24 -30.73 61.41
N ASN A 251 15.76 -31.22 60.29
CA ASN A 251 16.95 -30.68 59.66
C ASN A 251 16.59 -29.79 58.45
N THR A 252 17.52 -28.91 58.09
CA THR A 252 17.38 -28.05 56.92
C THR A 252 18.70 -27.96 56.19
N GLN A 253 18.74 -28.44 54.95
CA GLN A 253 19.86 -28.24 54.03
C GLN A 253 19.60 -27.00 53.19
N LYS A 254 20.60 -26.14 53.02
CA LYS A 254 20.51 -24.93 52.20
C LYS A 254 21.55 -24.96 51.10
N ASN A 255 21.11 -24.74 49.87
CA ASN A 255 21.97 -24.60 48.71
C ASN A 255 21.67 -23.26 48.04
N THR A 256 22.71 -22.54 47.64
CA THR A 256 22.58 -21.32 46.82
C THR A 256 22.70 -21.72 45.36
N VAL A 257 21.74 -21.32 44.54
CA VAL A 257 21.62 -21.69 43.12
C VAL A 257 21.42 -20.43 42.28
N ILE A 258 21.89 -20.47 41.03
CA ILE A 258 21.65 -19.42 40.04
C ILE A 258 20.47 -19.79 39.15
N PHE A 259 19.63 -18.81 38.88
CA PHE A 259 18.49 -18.97 37.99
C PHE A 259 18.50 -17.85 36.93
N GLY A 260 18.19 -18.19 35.68
CA GLY A 260 17.96 -17.20 34.61
C GLY A 260 16.49 -17.07 34.22
N GLN A 261 15.68 -18.08 34.54
CA GLN A 261 14.28 -18.17 34.14
C GLN A 261 13.46 -18.83 35.25
N ILE A 262 12.20 -18.41 35.38
CA ILE A 262 11.24 -18.97 36.34
C ILE A 262 10.11 -19.63 35.56
N ASN A 263 9.91 -20.93 35.78
CA ASN A 263 8.84 -21.68 35.17
C ASN A 263 7.56 -21.59 36.02
N LEU A 264 6.45 -21.30 35.35
CA LEU A 264 5.13 -21.09 35.95
C LEU A 264 4.15 -22.12 35.40
N ASP A 265 3.43 -22.77 36.30
CA ASP A 265 2.34 -23.67 35.93
C ASP A 265 1.08 -22.85 35.63
N VAL A 266 0.54 -23.05 34.42
CA VAL A 266 -0.64 -22.34 33.91
C VAL A 266 -1.89 -22.63 34.74
N ASP A 267 -1.97 -23.77 35.42
CA ASP A 267 -3.15 -24.18 36.18
C ASP A 267 -3.44 -23.30 37.40
N TYR A 268 -2.47 -22.48 37.83
CA TYR A 268 -2.68 -21.53 38.92
C TYR A 268 -3.41 -20.26 38.53
N GLY A 269 -3.61 -19.99 37.24
CA GLY A 269 -4.45 -18.90 36.72
C GLY A 269 -3.83 -17.50 36.73
N ASP A 270 -2.86 -17.20 37.60
CA ASP A 270 -2.15 -15.91 37.59
C ASP A 270 -0.66 -16.03 37.96
N LEU A 271 0.14 -15.08 37.48
CA LEU A 271 1.60 -15.06 37.65
C LEU A 271 2.06 -15.09 39.11
N LEU A 272 1.47 -14.25 39.96
CA LEU A 272 1.91 -14.09 41.35
C LEU A 272 1.66 -15.37 42.13
N THR A 273 0.49 -15.96 41.91
CA THR A 273 0.09 -17.21 42.52
C THR A 273 0.92 -18.39 42.01
N ALA A 274 1.15 -18.47 40.70
CA ALA A 274 1.97 -19.52 40.10
C ALA A 274 3.41 -19.48 40.65
N TRP A 275 4.01 -18.29 40.75
CA TRP A 275 5.36 -18.13 41.29
C TRP A 275 5.40 -18.43 42.80
N GLU A 276 4.37 -18.07 43.56
CA GLU A 276 4.30 -18.43 44.99
C GLU A 276 4.24 -19.95 45.18
N CYS A 277 3.47 -20.65 44.34
CA CYS A 277 3.37 -22.10 44.35
C CYS A 277 4.68 -22.77 43.92
N SER A 278 5.40 -22.23 42.93
CA SER A 278 6.69 -22.79 42.49
C SER A 278 7.81 -22.69 43.54
N LYS A 279 7.69 -21.81 44.54
CA LYS A 279 8.65 -21.74 45.66
C LYS A 279 8.65 -22.96 46.56
N SER A 280 7.59 -23.76 46.58
CA SER A 280 7.44 -24.84 47.55
C SER A 280 7.11 -26.16 46.86
N ALA A 281 8.10 -27.03 46.75
CA ALA A 281 7.92 -28.38 46.21
C ALA A 281 7.99 -29.42 47.32
N ARG A 282 7.13 -30.44 47.22
CA ARG A 282 7.22 -31.63 48.08
C ARG A 282 8.08 -32.66 47.36
N ILE A 283 9.08 -33.18 48.03
CA ILE A 283 9.98 -34.22 47.51
C ILE A 283 9.63 -35.51 48.25
N GLU A 284 9.08 -36.47 47.51
CA GLU A 284 8.82 -37.83 48.00
C GLU A 284 10.10 -38.66 47.87
N ASN A 285 10.31 -39.61 48.80
CA ASN A 285 11.48 -40.50 48.84
C ASN A 285 12.84 -39.76 48.87
N PHE A 286 12.92 -38.64 49.60
CA PHE A 286 14.19 -37.93 49.80
C PHE A 286 15.09 -38.74 50.73
N THR A 287 16.26 -39.15 50.24
CA THR A 287 17.27 -39.82 51.05
C THR A 287 17.98 -38.79 51.94
N THR A 288 17.79 -38.88 53.24
CA THR A 288 18.48 -38.06 54.24
C THR A 288 19.99 -38.35 54.23
N PRO A 289 20.83 -37.46 54.80
CA PRO A 289 22.26 -37.72 54.97
C PRO A 289 22.56 -39.00 55.78
N SER A 290 21.62 -39.43 56.63
CA SER A 290 21.66 -40.69 57.39
C SER A 290 21.28 -41.93 56.58
N GLY A 291 20.83 -41.77 55.32
CA GLY A 291 20.52 -42.87 54.39
C GLY A 291 19.05 -43.32 54.40
N THR A 292 18.15 -42.59 55.06
CA THR A 292 16.73 -42.96 55.17
C THR A 292 15.84 -42.19 54.22
N GLU A 293 14.79 -42.83 53.69
CA GLU A 293 13.83 -42.19 52.80
C GLU A 293 12.73 -41.50 53.60
N THR A 294 12.61 -40.18 53.42
CA THR A 294 11.59 -39.36 54.07
C THR A 294 10.91 -38.43 53.08
N THR A 295 9.79 -37.81 53.50
CA THR A 295 9.21 -36.70 52.73
C THR A 295 9.93 -35.41 53.09
N ALA A 296 10.58 -34.77 52.12
CA ALA A 296 11.16 -33.45 52.30
C ALA A 296 10.29 -32.35 51.66
N THR A 297 10.44 -31.12 52.14
CA THR A 297 9.82 -29.93 51.55
C THR A 297 10.91 -28.95 51.13
N GLN A 298 11.04 -28.70 49.84
CA GLN A 298 11.92 -27.66 49.30
C GLN A 298 11.22 -26.31 49.39
N ARG A 299 11.96 -25.28 49.80
CA ARG A 299 11.51 -23.89 49.81
C ARG A 299 12.54 -22.98 49.17
N VAL A 300 12.12 -22.20 48.18
CA VAL A 300 12.98 -21.28 47.45
C VAL A 300 12.73 -19.84 47.91
N TRP A 301 13.82 -19.09 48.13
CA TRP A 301 13.79 -17.64 48.37
C TRP A 301 14.81 -16.95 47.48
N VAL A 302 14.44 -15.81 46.90
CA VAL A 302 15.33 -15.08 45.98
C VAL A 302 16.23 -14.14 46.79
N ASP A 303 17.54 -14.22 46.57
CA ASP A 303 18.55 -13.40 47.24
C ASP A 303 18.93 -12.19 46.38
N LYS A 304 19.18 -12.41 45.09
CA LYS A 304 19.47 -11.38 44.08
C LYS A 304 18.62 -11.63 42.84
N LEU A 305 17.95 -10.60 42.35
CA LEU A 305 17.19 -10.68 41.09
C LEU A 305 18.04 -10.22 39.90
N PRO A 306 17.80 -10.79 38.70
CA PRO A 306 18.36 -10.26 37.46
C PRO A 306 17.68 -8.94 37.08
N SER A 307 18.36 -8.11 36.28
CA SER A 307 17.76 -6.87 35.76
C SER A 307 16.65 -7.15 34.72
N ILE A 308 16.74 -8.28 34.00
CA ILE A 308 15.75 -8.84 33.09
C ILE A 308 15.21 -10.11 33.73
N LEU A 309 13.95 -10.10 34.13
CA LEU A 309 13.28 -11.22 34.78
C LEU A 309 12.40 -11.96 33.78
N LEU A 310 12.77 -13.21 33.48
CA LEU A 310 12.09 -14.07 32.51
C LEU A 310 11.17 -15.08 33.20
N PHE A 311 9.91 -15.09 32.81
CA PHE A 311 8.96 -16.15 33.16
C PHE A 311 8.61 -16.98 31.94
N GLN A 312 8.52 -18.30 32.10
CA GLN A 312 7.99 -19.22 31.09
C GLN A 312 6.74 -19.88 31.63
N ILE A 313 5.64 -19.79 30.89
CA ILE A 313 4.36 -20.39 31.25
C ILE A 313 4.29 -21.78 30.62
N GLN A 314 4.23 -22.80 31.46
CA GLN A 314 4.17 -24.20 31.04
C GLN A 314 2.77 -24.52 30.53
N ARG A 315 2.62 -24.49 29.19
CA ARG A 315 1.37 -24.78 28.49
C ARG A 315 1.38 -26.12 27.76
N ALA A 316 2.43 -26.92 27.87
CA ALA A 316 2.48 -28.26 27.28
C ALA A 316 2.16 -29.31 28.36
N ALA A 317 1.20 -30.19 28.08
CA ALA A 317 0.89 -31.33 28.91
C ALA A 317 0.73 -32.59 28.07
N TYR A 318 1.22 -33.71 28.59
CA TYR A 318 1.08 -35.01 27.94
C TYR A 318 -0.28 -35.62 28.30
N ASP A 319 -1.11 -35.86 27.28
CA ASP A 319 -2.35 -36.61 27.46
C ASP A 319 -2.04 -38.10 27.56
N LYS A 320 -2.25 -38.69 28.75
CA LYS A 320 -2.00 -40.12 28.96
C LYS A 320 -2.97 -41.01 28.19
N GLU A 321 -4.18 -40.53 27.90
CA GLU A 321 -5.20 -41.29 27.17
C GLU A 321 -4.93 -41.25 25.66
N LYS A 322 -4.66 -40.06 25.11
CA LYS A 322 -4.38 -39.89 23.68
C LYS A 322 -2.95 -40.21 23.28
N LYS A 323 -2.02 -40.26 24.23
CA LYS A 323 -0.57 -40.41 24.02
C LYS A 323 0.03 -39.33 23.13
N GLU A 324 -0.53 -38.12 23.21
CA GLU A 324 -0.15 -36.97 22.40
C GLU A 324 0.19 -35.78 23.31
N LEU A 325 1.04 -34.88 22.81
CA LEU A 325 1.35 -33.63 23.50
C LEU A 325 0.22 -32.63 23.22
N MET A 326 -0.41 -32.10 24.26
CA MET A 326 -1.50 -31.14 24.14
C MET A 326 -1.11 -29.77 24.70
N LYS A 327 -1.60 -28.72 24.04
CA LYS A 327 -1.45 -27.35 24.52
C LYS A 327 -2.61 -26.99 25.46
N ILE A 328 -2.28 -26.55 26.67
CA ILE A 328 -3.22 -26.00 27.65
C ILE A 328 -3.42 -24.51 27.36
N ASN A 329 -4.54 -24.18 26.71
CA ASN A 329 -4.91 -22.80 26.42
C ASN A 329 -5.84 -22.18 27.47
N LYS A 330 -5.56 -22.42 28.77
CA LYS A 330 -6.30 -21.77 29.87
C LYS A 330 -5.91 -20.28 29.98
N ARG A 331 -6.85 -19.45 30.43
CA ARG A 331 -6.58 -18.05 30.78
C ARG A 331 -5.54 -17.98 31.89
N PHE A 332 -4.55 -17.12 31.73
CA PHE A 332 -3.48 -16.86 32.70
C PHE A 332 -3.20 -15.37 32.80
N ASP A 333 -3.56 -14.75 33.92
CA ASP A 333 -3.46 -13.31 34.13
C ASP A 333 -2.07 -12.91 34.66
N PHE A 334 -1.57 -11.75 34.20
CA PHE A 334 -0.30 -11.19 34.66
C PHE A 334 -0.33 -9.65 34.60
N PRO A 335 0.30 -8.96 35.57
CA PRO A 335 0.20 -7.51 35.69
C PRO A 335 1.23 -6.76 34.83
N LYS A 336 0.91 -5.53 34.41
CA LYS A 336 1.88 -4.64 33.74
C LYS A 336 3.06 -4.25 34.64
N VAL A 337 2.81 -4.12 35.94
CA VAL A 337 3.84 -3.82 36.96
C VAL A 337 3.82 -4.91 38.03
N LEU A 338 4.97 -5.53 38.25
CA LEU A 338 5.17 -6.63 39.16
C LEU A 338 6.01 -6.19 40.36
N PHE A 339 5.45 -6.27 41.57
CA PHE A 339 6.20 -6.03 42.80
C PHE A 339 6.76 -7.35 43.34
N VAL A 340 8.08 -7.49 43.26
CA VAL A 340 8.80 -8.75 43.53
C VAL A 340 9.22 -8.92 44.99
N ASP A 341 9.00 -7.91 45.84
CA ASP A 341 9.45 -7.91 47.23
C ASP A 341 8.99 -9.11 48.06
N ARG A 342 7.79 -9.65 47.78
CA ARG A 342 7.26 -10.83 48.48
C ARG A 342 8.05 -12.13 48.20
N PHE A 343 8.91 -12.12 47.18
CA PHE A 343 9.77 -13.24 46.78
C PHE A 343 11.17 -13.15 47.38
N LEU A 344 11.56 -12.00 47.93
CA LEU A 344 12.91 -11.73 48.40
C LEU A 344 13.18 -12.27 49.81
N SER A 345 14.36 -12.87 50.01
CA SER A 345 14.84 -13.39 51.29
C SER A 345 14.78 -12.35 52.42
N LYS A 346 15.12 -11.08 52.11
CA LYS A 346 15.09 -9.96 53.07
C LYS A 346 13.70 -9.69 53.65
N ASN A 347 12.63 -9.99 52.89
CA ASN A 347 11.24 -9.71 53.26
C ASN A 347 10.49 -10.96 53.76
N LYS A 348 11.20 -12.07 53.97
CA LYS A 348 10.62 -13.38 54.32
C LYS A 348 9.66 -13.37 55.51
N LYS A 349 9.91 -12.55 56.54
CA LYS A 349 9.03 -12.45 57.71
C LYS A 349 7.69 -11.80 57.36
N ALA A 350 7.72 -10.66 56.66
CA ALA A 350 6.52 -9.94 56.22
C ALA A 350 5.71 -10.79 55.22
N ALA A 351 6.37 -11.40 54.24
CA ALA A 351 5.74 -12.27 53.25
C ALA A 351 5.02 -13.47 53.90
N LYS A 352 5.63 -14.15 54.88
CA LYS A 352 5.01 -15.27 55.59
C LYS A 352 3.74 -14.88 56.36
N LYS A 353 3.72 -13.69 56.97
CA LYS A 353 2.56 -13.17 57.68
C LYS A 353 1.38 -13.02 56.72
N GLN A 354 1.60 -12.42 55.55
CA GLN A 354 0.57 -12.25 54.54
C GLN A 354 0.17 -13.58 53.89
N HIS A 355 1.10 -14.49 53.65
CA HIS A 355 0.83 -15.79 53.04
C HIS A 355 -0.16 -16.64 53.86
N THR A 356 -0.11 -16.56 55.20
CA THR A 356 -1.04 -17.31 56.07
C THR A 356 -2.48 -16.84 55.86
N VAL A 357 -2.67 -15.52 55.70
CA VAL A 357 -3.98 -14.92 55.41
C VAL A 357 -4.42 -15.22 53.98
N PHE A 358 -3.50 -15.08 53.02
CA PHE A 358 -3.73 -15.39 51.60
C PHE A 358 -4.22 -16.82 51.39
N LYS A 359 -3.58 -17.81 52.03
CA LYS A 359 -4.00 -19.22 51.95
C LYS A 359 -5.41 -19.44 52.48
N ARG A 360 -5.81 -18.72 53.53
CA ARG A 360 -7.17 -18.77 54.08
C ARG A 360 -8.19 -18.17 53.12
N LEU A 361 -7.93 -16.97 52.61
CA LEU A 361 -8.81 -16.28 51.64
C LEU A 361 -8.97 -17.11 50.37
N ARG A 362 -7.87 -17.66 49.82
CA ARG A 362 -7.92 -18.50 48.63
C ARG A 362 -8.75 -19.77 48.82
N LYS A 363 -8.69 -20.39 50.01
CA LYS A 363 -9.54 -21.54 50.34
C LYS A 363 -11.02 -21.16 50.36
N GLN A 364 -11.36 -19.98 50.87
CA GLN A 364 -12.73 -19.45 50.87
C GLN A 364 -13.21 -19.15 49.44
N ILE A 365 -12.39 -18.45 48.64
CA ILE A 365 -12.66 -18.16 47.22
C ILE A 365 -12.94 -19.45 46.45
N LYS A 366 -12.05 -20.46 46.56
CA LYS A 366 -12.24 -21.75 45.88
C LYS A 366 -13.55 -22.43 46.28
N SER A 367 -13.88 -22.44 47.57
CA SER A 367 -15.13 -23.03 48.07
C SER A 367 -16.38 -22.28 47.53
N LEU A 368 -16.31 -20.96 47.40
CA LEU A 368 -17.40 -20.15 46.83
C LEU A 368 -17.53 -20.38 45.32
N GLU A 369 -16.42 -20.44 44.58
CA GLU A 369 -16.41 -20.73 43.14
C GLU A 369 -17.00 -22.11 42.84
N GLU A 370 -16.61 -23.15 43.58
CA GLU A 370 -17.19 -24.49 43.48
C GLU A 370 -18.71 -24.48 43.76
N THR A 371 -19.14 -23.71 44.76
CA THR A 371 -20.57 -23.57 45.08
C THR A 371 -21.33 -22.85 43.97
N ILE A 372 -20.79 -21.76 43.43
CA ILE A 372 -21.40 -21.00 42.32
C ILE A 372 -21.44 -21.85 41.05
N ASP A 373 -20.38 -22.60 40.74
CA ASP A 373 -20.35 -23.48 39.55
C ASP A 373 -21.39 -24.60 39.68
N SER A 374 -21.58 -25.17 40.88
CA SER A 374 -22.62 -26.18 41.13
C SER A 374 -24.06 -25.68 40.90
N ILE A 375 -24.31 -24.39 41.10
CA ILE A 375 -25.62 -23.74 40.87
C ILE A 375 -25.75 -23.30 39.40
N SER A 376 -24.68 -22.76 38.82
CA SER A 376 -24.70 -22.21 37.46
C SER A 376 -24.65 -23.27 36.35
N LYS A 377 -24.02 -24.43 36.61
CA LYS A 377 -23.97 -25.61 35.72
C LYS A 377 -24.55 -26.82 36.43
N TYR A 378 -25.82 -26.73 36.82
CA TYR A 378 -26.44 -27.74 37.66
C TYR A 378 -26.40 -29.12 36.99
N LYS A 379 -25.75 -30.08 37.65
CA LYS A 379 -25.56 -31.46 37.17
C LYS A 379 -25.02 -31.57 35.73
N ASN A 380 -24.13 -30.66 35.32
CA ASN A 380 -23.56 -30.62 33.97
C ASN A 380 -24.62 -30.49 32.84
N SER A 381 -25.80 -29.96 33.15
CA SER A 381 -26.87 -29.76 32.16
C SER A 381 -26.62 -28.61 31.17
N GLY A 382 -25.59 -27.80 31.40
CA GLY A 382 -25.36 -26.55 30.66
C GLY A 382 -26.31 -25.41 31.03
N LEU A 383 -27.28 -25.64 31.93
CA LEU A 383 -28.24 -24.65 32.43
C LEU A 383 -28.05 -24.39 33.92
N SER A 384 -28.36 -23.17 34.35
CA SER A 384 -28.37 -22.79 35.76
C SER A 384 -29.59 -23.39 36.47
N LEU A 385 -29.45 -23.73 37.76
CA LEU A 385 -30.58 -24.21 38.56
C LEU A 385 -31.77 -23.23 38.56
N PRO A 386 -31.58 -21.90 38.67
CA PRO A 386 -32.67 -20.94 38.51
C PRO A 386 -33.38 -21.06 37.15
N ASN A 387 -32.63 -21.21 36.05
CA ASN A 387 -33.22 -21.35 34.71
C ASN A 387 -33.98 -22.68 34.57
N ILE A 388 -33.47 -23.77 35.14
CA ILE A 388 -34.16 -25.08 35.14
C ILE A 388 -35.49 -24.98 35.90
N LEU A 389 -35.50 -24.31 37.06
CA LEU A 389 -36.71 -24.10 37.85
C LEU A 389 -37.71 -23.19 37.12
N GLN A 390 -37.22 -22.16 36.42
CA GLN A 390 -38.05 -21.29 35.58
C GLN A 390 -38.67 -22.08 34.42
N LEU A 391 -37.88 -22.87 33.69
CA LEU A 391 -38.36 -23.71 32.58
C LEU A 391 -39.37 -24.75 33.07
N ALA A 392 -39.14 -25.37 34.23
CA ALA A 392 -40.08 -26.29 34.85
C ALA A 392 -41.39 -25.58 35.24
N SER A 393 -41.33 -24.35 35.77
CA SER A 393 -42.52 -23.53 36.03
C SER A 393 -43.30 -23.24 34.76
N THR A 394 -42.62 -22.78 33.70
CA THR A 394 -43.24 -22.50 32.39
C THR A 394 -43.91 -23.74 31.81
N PHE A 395 -43.22 -24.89 31.83
CA PHE A 395 -43.76 -26.16 31.36
C PHE A 395 -45.05 -26.54 32.11
N VAL A 396 -45.07 -26.44 33.45
CA VAL A 396 -46.27 -26.75 34.24
C VAL A 396 -47.39 -25.75 33.94
N LYS A 397 -47.09 -24.45 33.73
CA LYS A 397 -48.10 -23.45 33.37
C LYS A 397 -48.71 -23.69 31.99
N GLU A 398 -47.91 -24.08 31.00
CA GLU A 398 -48.38 -24.40 29.64
C GLU A 398 -49.26 -25.66 29.65
N GLU A 399 -48.84 -26.72 30.33
CA GLU A 399 -49.63 -27.96 30.47
C GLU A 399 -50.95 -27.74 31.24
N LEU A 400 -51.02 -26.75 32.14
CA LEU A 400 -52.26 -26.37 32.84
C LEU A 400 -53.19 -25.47 32.01
N GLN A 401 -52.69 -24.82 30.95
CA GLN A 401 -53.47 -23.89 30.11
C GLN A 401 -54.01 -24.53 28.82
N GLU A 402 -53.44 -25.64 28.33
CA GLU A 402 -53.91 -26.32 27.13
C GLU A 402 -55.18 -27.16 27.35
N ASP A 403 -56.36 -26.55 27.24
CA ASP A 403 -57.66 -27.23 27.08
C ASP A 403 -57.86 -27.76 25.62
N GLY A 404 -56.89 -28.53 25.12
CA GLY A 404 -56.90 -29.09 23.76
C GLY A 404 -57.46 -30.52 23.67
N PRO A 405 -58.35 -30.89 22.72
CA PRO A 405 -59.05 -32.19 22.72
C PRO A 405 -58.19 -33.42 22.37
N GLN A 406 -56.91 -33.26 22.07
CA GLN A 406 -56.04 -34.35 21.63
C GLN A 406 -54.60 -34.16 22.10
N LYS A 407 -54.30 -34.61 23.33
CA LYS A 407 -53.01 -35.18 23.75
C LYS A 407 -53.19 -35.76 25.16
N GLU A 408 -52.78 -37.02 25.36
CA GLU A 408 -52.59 -37.56 26.71
C GLU A 408 -51.43 -36.80 27.37
N GLY A 409 -51.72 -35.66 28.01
CA GLY A 409 -50.74 -34.90 28.79
C GLY A 409 -50.22 -35.76 29.95
N ILE A 410 -48.91 -35.83 30.13
CA ILE A 410 -48.22 -36.72 31.08
C ILE A 410 -48.70 -36.48 32.53
N LEU A 411 -49.12 -35.25 32.85
CA LEU A 411 -49.58 -34.83 34.18
C LEU A 411 -51.08 -35.07 34.43
N THR A 412 -51.87 -35.38 33.40
CA THR A 412 -53.35 -35.49 33.51
C THR A 412 -53.85 -36.86 34.02
N LYS A 413 -52.97 -37.86 34.17
CA LYS A 413 -53.35 -39.23 34.58
C LYS A 413 -53.67 -39.39 36.08
N ASN A 414 -53.26 -38.46 36.95
CA ASN A 414 -53.50 -38.53 38.41
C ASN A 414 -54.34 -37.34 38.90
N LYS A 415 -55.67 -37.41 38.76
CA LYS A 415 -56.62 -36.38 39.21
C LYS A 415 -56.71 -36.18 40.74
N SER A 416 -55.96 -36.94 41.55
CA SER A 416 -55.98 -36.80 43.03
C SER A 416 -55.16 -35.62 43.56
N ASP A 417 -54.27 -35.03 42.75
CA ASP A 417 -53.28 -34.03 43.23
C ASP A 417 -53.49 -32.62 42.63
N SER A 418 -54.72 -32.29 42.18
CA SER A 418 -55.06 -31.04 41.49
C SER A 418 -54.68 -29.76 42.28
N GLN A 419 -54.78 -29.78 43.61
CA GLN A 419 -54.39 -28.64 44.45
C GLN A 419 -52.87 -28.42 44.51
N VAL A 420 -52.08 -29.49 44.37
CA VAL A 420 -50.61 -29.40 44.40
C VAL A 420 -50.09 -28.82 43.10
N LEU A 421 -50.69 -29.21 41.97
CA LEU A 421 -50.28 -28.74 40.64
C LEU A 421 -50.59 -27.25 40.41
N GLU A 422 -51.63 -26.69 41.03
CA GLU A 422 -51.93 -25.24 40.96
C GLU A 422 -50.89 -24.37 41.70
N VAL A 423 -50.34 -24.87 42.81
CA VAL A 423 -49.38 -24.11 43.64
C VAL A 423 -47.93 -24.33 43.18
N LEU A 424 -47.66 -25.44 42.48
CA LEU A 424 -46.32 -25.86 42.06
C LEU A 424 -45.56 -24.80 41.23
N PRO A 425 -46.14 -24.13 40.20
CA PRO A 425 -45.42 -23.10 39.44
C PRO A 425 -44.95 -21.94 40.31
N SER A 426 -45.82 -21.46 41.22
CA SER A 426 -45.49 -20.37 42.15
C SER A 426 -44.36 -20.76 43.10
N TRP A 427 -44.35 -22.03 43.53
CA TRP A 427 -43.29 -22.56 44.38
C TRP A 427 -41.96 -22.74 43.63
N LEU A 428 -41.99 -23.21 42.38
CA LEU A 428 -40.82 -23.32 41.50
C LEU A 428 -40.21 -21.95 41.19
N GLU A 429 -41.04 -20.94 40.93
CA GLU A 429 -40.59 -19.55 40.74
C GLU A 429 -39.99 -18.96 42.01
N TYR A 430 -40.61 -19.21 43.16
CA TYR A 430 -40.05 -18.80 44.46
C TYR A 430 -38.67 -19.43 44.71
N LEU A 431 -38.53 -20.75 44.49
CA LEU A 431 -37.25 -21.45 44.63
C LEU A 431 -36.21 -20.97 43.61
N GLY A 432 -36.62 -20.72 42.37
CA GLY A 432 -35.77 -20.16 41.31
C GLY A 432 -35.21 -18.80 41.72
N LYS A 433 -36.08 -17.92 42.22
CA LYS A 433 -35.71 -16.60 42.75
C LYS A 433 -34.76 -16.69 43.96
N GLN A 434 -35.05 -17.56 44.93
CA GLN A 434 -34.17 -17.77 46.09
C GLN A 434 -32.79 -18.31 45.68
N CYS A 435 -32.73 -19.22 44.70
CA CYS A 435 -31.47 -19.72 44.15
C CYS A 435 -30.69 -18.61 43.44
N GLN A 436 -31.37 -17.76 42.68
CA GLN A 436 -30.76 -16.62 42.00
C GLN A 436 -30.19 -15.59 43.00
N GLU A 437 -30.98 -15.17 43.99
CA GLU A 437 -30.54 -14.23 45.04
C GLU A 437 -29.35 -14.79 45.83
N SER A 438 -29.40 -16.07 46.19
CA SER A 438 -28.30 -16.77 46.88
C SER A 438 -27.03 -16.84 46.04
N MET A 439 -27.16 -17.03 44.73
CA MET A 439 -26.06 -17.04 43.78
C MET A 439 -25.47 -15.63 43.59
N GLU A 440 -26.30 -14.60 43.46
CA GLU A 440 -25.88 -13.20 43.35
C GLU A 440 -25.15 -12.72 44.61
N HIS A 441 -25.65 -13.05 45.80
CA HIS A 441 -24.97 -12.74 47.06
C HIS A 441 -23.58 -13.41 47.15
N LYS A 442 -23.47 -14.68 46.75
CA LYS A 442 -22.17 -15.39 46.73
C LYS A 442 -21.21 -14.79 45.70
N LYS A 443 -21.71 -14.34 44.54
CA LYS A 443 -20.89 -13.62 43.55
C LYS A 443 -20.36 -12.30 44.12
N TYR A 444 -21.19 -11.54 44.82
CA TYR A 444 -20.76 -10.31 45.50
C TYR A 444 -19.71 -10.58 46.57
N GLU A 445 -19.92 -11.61 47.41
CA GLU A 445 -18.92 -12.03 48.41
C GLU A 445 -17.61 -12.48 47.76
N LEU A 446 -17.70 -13.23 46.66
CA LEU A 446 -16.56 -13.67 45.87
C LEU A 446 -15.75 -12.47 45.34
N GLU A 447 -16.41 -11.46 44.78
CA GLU A 447 -15.76 -10.23 44.30
C GLU A 447 -15.08 -9.47 45.45
N GLY A 448 -15.76 -9.34 46.61
CA GLY A 448 -15.18 -8.72 47.80
C GLY A 448 -13.93 -9.45 48.30
N LEU A 449 -13.96 -10.78 48.36
CA LEU A 449 -12.82 -11.59 48.78
C LEU A 449 -11.68 -11.56 47.76
N LYS A 450 -11.97 -11.54 46.45
CA LYS A 450 -10.97 -11.37 45.39
C LYS A 450 -10.26 -10.02 45.52
N LYS A 451 -11.01 -8.94 45.75
CA LYS A 451 -10.45 -7.61 46.01
C LYS A 451 -9.60 -7.58 47.27
N GLU A 452 -10.08 -8.18 48.37
CA GLU A 452 -9.30 -8.27 49.60
C GLU A 452 -7.99 -9.05 49.40
N LEU A 453 -8.04 -10.13 48.61
CA LEU A 453 -6.89 -10.97 48.26
C LEU A 453 -5.82 -10.17 47.50
N GLU A 454 -6.24 -9.34 46.53
CA GLU A 454 -5.37 -8.44 45.76
C GLU A 454 -4.70 -7.39 46.64
N GLU A 455 -5.44 -6.79 47.58
CA GLU A 455 -4.94 -5.74 48.47
C GLU A 455 -4.02 -6.25 49.58
N LYS A 456 -4.04 -7.54 49.94
CA LYS A 456 -3.25 -8.05 51.10
C LYS A 456 -1.75 -7.85 50.98
N PHE A 457 -1.22 -7.85 49.77
CA PHE A 457 0.20 -7.67 49.55
C PHE A 457 0.57 -6.21 49.22
N ASN A 458 -0.39 -5.30 49.17
CA ASN A 458 -0.18 -3.86 48.96
C ASN A 458 0.26 -3.18 50.26
N VAL A 459 1.27 -3.74 50.93
CA VAL A 459 1.90 -3.14 52.11
C VAL A 459 3.18 -2.41 51.69
N PRO A 460 3.51 -1.26 52.29
CA PRO A 460 4.70 -0.48 51.92
C PRO A 460 6.02 -1.28 51.96
N GLU A 461 6.11 -2.31 52.81
CA GLU A 461 7.27 -3.19 52.89
C GLU A 461 7.43 -4.12 51.68
N LEU A 462 6.35 -4.41 50.94
CA LEU A 462 6.29 -5.36 49.83
C LEU A 462 6.02 -4.69 48.46
N MET A 463 6.19 -3.37 48.39
CA MET A 463 5.89 -2.54 47.22
C MET A 463 7.06 -1.61 46.87
N LYS A 464 8.31 -2.04 47.09
CA LYS A 464 9.53 -1.22 46.95
C LYS A 464 10.32 -1.50 45.68
N THR A 465 10.21 -2.70 45.14
CA THR A 465 10.99 -3.15 43.98
C THR A 465 10.03 -3.47 42.83
N PRO A 466 9.69 -2.47 41.99
CA PRO A 466 8.84 -2.67 40.82
C PRO A 466 9.63 -3.20 39.62
N TYR A 467 9.03 -4.15 38.93
CA TYR A 467 9.45 -4.65 37.62
C TYR A 467 8.36 -4.34 36.59
N TYR A 468 8.75 -3.88 35.41
CA TYR A 468 7.83 -3.44 34.36
C TYR A 468 7.79 -4.48 33.25
N LEU A 469 6.58 -4.85 32.82
CA LEU A 469 6.40 -5.73 31.67
C LEU A 469 6.94 -5.04 30.41
N HIS A 470 7.99 -5.62 29.84
CA HIS A 470 8.67 -5.12 28.65
C HIS A 470 8.18 -5.82 27.39
N SER A 471 8.05 -7.14 27.46
CA SER A 471 7.69 -7.95 26.31
C SER A 471 6.89 -9.20 26.70
N ILE A 472 6.01 -9.62 25.80
CA ILE A 472 5.22 -10.85 25.87
C ILE A 472 5.52 -11.65 24.61
N LEU A 473 6.13 -12.82 24.76
CA LEU A 473 6.28 -13.78 23.67
C LEU A 473 5.04 -14.67 23.64
N VAL A 474 4.35 -14.67 22.50
CA VAL A 474 3.11 -15.40 22.27
C VAL A 474 3.39 -16.56 21.33
N HIS A 475 2.81 -17.71 21.66
CA HIS A 475 2.81 -18.88 20.81
C HIS A 475 1.40 -19.10 20.23
N GLU A 476 1.30 -19.16 18.92
CA GLU A 476 0.07 -19.47 18.17
C GLU A 476 0.21 -20.83 17.51
N GLY A 477 -0.63 -21.81 17.88
CA GLY A 477 -0.56 -23.17 17.33
C GLY A 477 -0.83 -24.27 18.35
N SER A 478 -0.52 -25.52 17.96
CA SER A 478 -0.63 -26.72 18.80
C SER A 478 0.62 -26.91 19.66
N ALA A 479 0.72 -27.99 20.45
CA ALA A 479 1.94 -28.28 21.20
C ALA A 479 3.07 -28.87 20.33
N GLU A 480 2.73 -29.46 19.18
CA GLU A 480 3.68 -30.06 18.24
C GLU A 480 4.18 -29.09 17.17
N GLY A 481 3.50 -27.95 17.02
CA GLY A 481 3.90 -26.95 16.06
C GLY A 481 3.08 -25.68 16.13
N GLY A 482 3.76 -24.57 15.89
CA GLY A 482 3.16 -23.25 15.90
C GLY A 482 4.16 -22.17 15.52
N HIS A 483 3.70 -20.94 15.68
CA HIS A 483 4.41 -19.73 15.31
C HIS A 483 4.60 -18.84 16.53
N TYR A 484 5.78 -18.27 16.67
CA TYR A 484 6.13 -17.34 17.73
C TYR A 484 6.14 -15.92 17.20
N PHE A 485 5.53 -15.01 17.93
CA PHE A 485 5.70 -13.57 17.74
C PHE A 485 5.79 -12.91 19.11
N THR A 486 6.17 -11.63 19.15
CA THR A 486 6.30 -10.91 20.41
C THR A 486 5.60 -9.56 20.39
N PHE A 487 4.95 -9.22 21.49
CA PHE A 487 4.50 -7.87 21.79
C PHE A 487 5.55 -7.19 22.63
N ILE A 488 6.01 -6.01 22.22
CA ILE A 488 6.98 -5.22 22.97
C ILE A 488 6.38 -3.84 23.24
N TYR A 489 6.51 -3.39 24.48
CA TYR A 489 6.06 -2.07 24.91
C TYR A 489 7.20 -1.06 24.70
N ASP A 490 6.93 -0.04 23.89
CA ASP A 490 7.85 1.07 23.68
C ASP A 490 7.52 2.18 24.68
N SER A 491 8.30 2.26 25.77
CA SER A 491 8.03 3.21 26.85
C SER A 491 8.25 4.67 26.48
N GLU A 492 9.02 4.98 25.44
CA GLU A 492 9.23 6.37 24.99
C GLU A 492 8.05 6.88 24.18
N LYS A 493 7.46 6.01 23.34
CA LYS A 493 6.32 6.34 22.49
C LYS A 493 4.96 5.94 23.10
N ASP A 494 4.98 5.39 24.31
CA ASP A 494 3.83 4.91 25.09
C ASP A 494 2.87 4.04 24.26
N LEU A 495 3.41 3.02 23.58
CA LEU A 495 2.61 2.17 22.70
C LEU A 495 3.12 0.73 22.65
N TRP A 496 2.23 -0.19 22.30
CA TRP A 496 2.56 -1.58 22.04
C TRP A 496 2.77 -1.83 20.55
N ARG A 497 3.76 -2.67 20.23
CA ARG A 497 3.97 -3.17 18.87
C ARG A 497 4.00 -4.68 18.84
N LYS A 498 3.43 -5.25 17.79
CA LYS A 498 3.55 -6.66 17.41
C LYS A 498 4.74 -6.81 16.46
N TYR A 499 5.73 -7.59 16.88
CA TYR A 499 6.87 -8.00 16.07
C TYR A 499 6.61 -9.43 15.60
N ASN A 500 6.22 -9.56 14.34
CA ASN A 500 5.89 -10.81 13.70
C ASN A 500 6.78 -11.00 12.46
N ASP A 501 7.97 -11.54 12.67
CA ASP A 501 9.02 -11.68 11.66
C ASP A 501 9.28 -10.36 10.92
N ILE A 502 8.97 -10.30 9.62
CA ILE A 502 9.21 -9.13 8.77
C ILE A 502 8.24 -7.98 9.03
N ASN A 503 7.15 -8.24 9.75
CA ASN A 503 6.06 -7.29 9.97
C ASN A 503 6.12 -6.76 11.41
N VAL A 504 6.32 -5.45 11.51
CA VAL A 504 6.21 -4.71 12.77
C VAL A 504 5.01 -3.79 12.66
N THR A 505 4.02 -3.96 13.54
CA THR A 505 2.76 -3.19 13.52
C THR A 505 2.43 -2.67 14.90
N ASN A 506 1.76 -1.52 14.99
CA ASN A 506 1.22 -1.02 16.25
C ASN A 506 -0.02 -1.83 16.64
N ILE A 507 -0.27 -1.98 17.94
CA ILE A 507 -1.43 -2.72 18.48
C ILE A 507 -1.91 -2.06 19.77
N SER A 508 -3.20 -2.17 20.08
CA SER A 508 -3.78 -1.64 21.32
C SER A 508 -3.38 -2.47 22.54
N GLU A 509 -3.34 -1.87 23.72
CA GLU A 509 -3.00 -2.57 24.96
C GLU A 509 -4.04 -3.65 25.29
N GLU A 510 -5.31 -3.36 25.07
CA GLU A 510 -6.44 -4.27 25.31
C GLU A 510 -6.28 -5.56 24.48
N GLU A 511 -5.99 -5.41 23.18
CA GLU A 511 -5.81 -6.53 22.26
C GLU A 511 -4.55 -7.36 22.60
N VAL A 512 -3.46 -6.70 23.01
CA VAL A 512 -2.25 -7.39 23.49
C VAL A 512 -2.58 -8.34 24.63
N PHE A 513 -3.26 -7.86 25.66
CA PHE A 513 -3.58 -8.67 26.82
C PHE A 513 -4.64 -9.75 26.51
N GLU A 514 -5.64 -9.44 25.68
CA GLU A 514 -6.66 -10.42 25.26
C GLU A 514 -6.03 -11.62 24.55
N ILE A 515 -5.14 -11.38 23.57
CA ILE A 515 -4.41 -12.43 22.85
C ILE A 515 -3.47 -13.20 23.79
N SER A 516 -2.86 -12.49 24.75
CA SER A 516 -1.79 -13.04 25.56
C SER A 516 -2.28 -13.87 26.76
N TYR A 517 -3.42 -13.53 27.36
CA TYR A 517 -3.93 -14.29 28.51
C TYR A 517 -4.31 -15.74 28.13
N GLY A 518 -4.75 -15.96 26.89
CA GLY A 518 -5.28 -17.25 26.44
C GLY A 518 -6.71 -17.50 26.95
N GLY A 519 -7.29 -18.63 26.57
CA GLY A 519 -8.70 -18.97 26.80
C GLY A 519 -9.56 -18.81 25.54
N ASN A 520 -9.17 -17.93 24.63
CA ASN A 520 -9.80 -17.73 23.32
C ASN A 520 -8.79 -18.05 22.20
N GLY A 521 -9.23 -18.73 21.14
CA GLY A 521 -8.38 -19.07 19.99
C GLY A 521 -7.26 -20.07 20.29
N SER A 522 -6.18 -20.01 19.50
CA SER A 522 -4.98 -20.87 19.59
C SER A 522 -3.74 -20.15 20.13
N SER A 523 -3.85 -18.84 20.42
CA SER A 523 -2.76 -17.99 20.89
C SER A 523 -2.75 -17.88 22.41
N SER A 524 -1.55 -17.89 22.98
CA SER A 524 -1.35 -17.57 24.39
C SER A 524 0.09 -17.19 24.68
N ALA A 525 0.27 -16.35 25.70
CA ALA A 525 1.59 -16.00 26.22
C ALA A 525 2.32 -17.27 26.65
N TYR A 526 3.52 -17.41 26.12
CA TYR A 526 4.44 -18.50 26.42
C TYR A 526 5.57 -18.01 27.33
N SER A 527 6.09 -16.80 27.09
CA SER A 527 7.10 -16.18 27.94
C SER A 527 6.83 -14.71 28.21
N LEU A 528 7.12 -14.26 29.43
CA LEU A 528 6.96 -12.88 29.87
C LEU A 528 8.32 -12.33 30.28
N VAL A 529 8.65 -11.16 29.76
CA VAL A 529 9.90 -10.45 30.04
C VAL A 529 9.58 -9.20 30.82
N TYR A 530 10.04 -9.15 32.06
CA TYR A 530 10.00 -7.95 32.88
C TYR A 530 11.39 -7.33 33.03
N ILE A 531 11.45 -6.01 33.11
CA ILE A 531 12.70 -5.28 33.33
C ILE A 531 12.64 -4.47 34.62
N ASP A 532 13.78 -4.36 35.31
CA ASP A 532 13.96 -3.46 36.43
C ASP A 532 13.88 -1.99 35.98
N SER A 533 13.51 -1.12 36.91
CA SER A 533 13.46 0.34 36.74
C SER A 533 14.75 0.97 36.19
N SER A 534 15.93 0.38 36.47
CA SER A 534 17.21 0.87 35.95
C SER A 534 17.42 0.64 34.45
N LEU A 535 16.75 -0.37 33.87
CA LEU A 535 16.80 -0.66 32.42
C LEU A 535 15.73 0.09 31.63
N LYS A 536 14.73 0.66 32.32
CA LYS A 536 13.70 1.46 31.66
C LYS A 536 14.36 2.72 31.07
N PRO A 537 14.13 3.03 29.78
CA PRO A 537 14.54 4.30 29.20
C PRO A 537 14.05 5.46 30.08
N GLN A 538 14.99 6.28 30.55
CA GLN A 538 14.66 7.46 31.35
C GLN A 538 14.22 8.58 30.39
N PRO A 539 13.20 9.38 30.74
CA PRO A 539 12.81 10.52 29.92
C PRO A 539 14.00 11.49 29.84
N LYS A 540 14.60 11.58 28.65
CA LYS A 540 15.69 12.49 28.30
C LYS A 540 15.27 13.33 27.09
N ASP A 541 16.07 14.34 26.75
CA ASP A 541 15.88 15.16 25.55
C ASP A 541 16.06 14.39 24.23
N SER A 542 16.75 13.23 24.26
CA SER A 542 17.04 12.36 23.11
C SER A 542 16.35 11.00 23.26
N LEU A 543 15.84 10.46 22.15
CA LEU A 543 15.26 9.11 22.05
C LEU A 543 16.34 8.04 22.23
N TYR A 544 15.97 6.83 22.66
CA TYR A 544 16.92 5.71 22.62
C TYR A 544 17.14 5.22 21.18
N CYS A 545 16.08 5.22 20.35
CA CYS A 545 16.16 4.86 18.93
C CYS A 545 15.09 5.61 18.14
N SER A 546 15.52 6.46 17.21
CA SER A 546 14.62 7.23 16.34
C SER A 546 13.99 6.39 15.24
N TYR A 547 14.61 5.24 14.92
CA TYR A 547 14.28 4.38 13.77
C TYR A 547 14.40 5.08 12.41
N THR A 548 15.23 6.13 12.32
CA THR A 548 15.54 6.78 11.05
C THR A 548 16.54 5.96 10.25
N VAL A 549 16.38 5.96 8.94
CA VAL A 549 17.37 5.37 8.04
C VAL A 549 18.66 6.16 8.15
N LEU A 550 19.79 5.46 8.25
CA LEU A 550 21.10 6.09 8.31
C LEU A 550 21.38 6.83 7.00
N SER A 551 21.57 8.14 7.10
CA SER A 551 21.90 9.04 5.99
C SER A 551 23.40 9.40 6.04
N ASP A 552 23.75 10.65 5.75
CA ASP A 552 25.13 11.13 5.83
C ASP A 552 25.63 11.23 7.27
N ALA A 553 24.76 11.67 8.18
CA ALA A 553 25.01 11.79 9.61
C ALA A 553 24.17 10.78 10.43
N PRO A 554 24.69 10.26 11.55
CA PRO A 554 23.91 9.48 12.50
C PRO A 554 22.75 10.29 13.07
N ALA A 555 21.67 9.61 13.43
CA ALA A 555 20.56 10.24 14.12
C ALA A 555 20.95 10.70 15.52
N ASP A 556 20.26 11.71 16.04
CA ASP A 556 20.39 12.15 17.42
C ASP A 556 19.58 11.22 18.34
N ASP A 557 20.10 10.00 18.52
CA ASP A 557 19.57 8.98 19.44
C ASP A 557 20.68 8.13 20.07
N ASP A 558 20.36 7.47 21.20
CA ASP A 558 21.35 6.67 21.93
C ASP A 558 21.91 5.53 21.04
N TYR A 559 21.09 4.87 20.22
CA TYR A 559 21.50 3.69 19.43
C TYR A 559 22.51 4.06 18.34
N SER A 560 22.26 5.16 17.64
CA SER A 560 23.14 5.72 16.63
C SER A 560 24.48 6.14 17.24
N SER A 561 24.47 6.63 18.48
CA SER A 561 25.70 6.96 19.22
C SER A 561 26.58 5.75 19.57
N TYR A 562 25.99 4.55 19.59
CA TYR A 562 26.72 3.30 19.89
C TYR A 562 27.43 2.71 18.68
N LEU A 563 27.14 3.19 17.46
CA LEU A 563 27.75 2.67 16.24
C LEU A 563 29.20 3.11 16.10
N SER A 564 30.09 2.16 15.80
CA SER A 564 31.46 2.48 15.39
C SER A 564 31.49 3.02 13.96
N ALA A 565 32.57 3.73 13.60
CA ALA A 565 32.76 4.21 12.23
C ALA A 565 32.75 3.07 11.18
N GLU A 566 33.27 1.90 11.55
CA GLU A 566 33.26 0.70 10.70
C GLU A 566 31.83 0.19 10.45
N LEU A 567 31.00 0.11 11.50
CA LEU A 567 29.61 -0.33 11.39
C LEU A 567 28.75 0.68 10.62
N ILE A 568 29.00 1.98 10.81
CA ILE A 568 28.35 3.05 10.02
C ILE A 568 28.61 2.84 8.53
N GLU A 569 29.86 2.58 8.16
CA GLU A 569 30.22 2.35 6.76
C GLU A 569 29.59 1.07 6.20
N GLU A 570 29.56 -0.02 6.98
CA GLU A 570 28.86 -1.25 6.58
C GLU A 570 27.37 -1.02 6.31
N VAL A 571 26.69 -0.24 7.16
CA VAL A 571 25.27 0.12 6.96
C VAL A 571 25.09 1.00 5.73
N LYS A 572 25.99 1.96 5.48
CA LYS A 572 25.95 2.82 4.28
C LYS A 572 26.10 2.00 3.00
N VAL A 573 27.09 1.10 2.94
CA VAL A 573 27.29 0.19 1.81
C VAL A 573 26.07 -0.70 1.60
N HIS A 574 25.50 -1.24 2.67
CA HIS A 574 24.27 -2.04 2.60
C HIS A 574 23.08 -1.24 2.02
N ASN A 575 22.87 -0.01 2.49
CA ASN A 575 21.80 0.87 2.00
C ASN A 575 22.00 1.25 0.53
N LEU A 576 23.25 1.50 0.11
CA LEU A 576 23.60 1.80 -1.27
C LEU A 576 23.28 0.62 -2.20
N LEU A 577 23.74 -0.58 -1.85
CA LEU A 577 23.47 -1.80 -2.62
C LEU A 577 21.97 -2.09 -2.74
N GLU A 578 21.20 -1.81 -1.69
CA GLU A 578 19.75 -1.99 -1.75
C GLU A 578 19.08 -0.95 -2.65
N ASN A 579 19.49 0.32 -2.58
CA ASN A 579 18.98 1.36 -3.47
C ASN A 579 19.29 1.05 -4.94
N GLU A 580 20.46 0.50 -5.24
CA GLU A 580 20.81 0.03 -6.59
C GLU A 580 19.87 -1.09 -7.07
N LYS A 581 19.62 -2.12 -6.23
CA LYS A 581 18.66 -3.19 -6.54
C LYS A 581 17.24 -2.66 -6.75
N LEU A 582 16.80 -1.69 -5.95
CA LEU A 582 15.51 -1.03 -6.11
C LEU A 582 15.44 -0.31 -7.46
N ALA A 583 16.49 0.46 -7.81
CA ALA A 583 16.56 1.15 -9.08
C ALA A 583 16.55 0.17 -10.27
N GLU A 584 17.27 -0.95 -10.19
CA GLU A 584 17.25 -2.01 -11.21
C GLU A 584 15.87 -2.68 -11.35
N SER A 585 15.19 -2.95 -10.24
CA SER A 585 13.84 -3.51 -10.24
C SER A 585 12.83 -2.54 -10.86
N ARG A 586 12.84 -1.27 -10.43
CA ARG A 586 12.03 -0.19 -11.02
C ARG A 586 12.26 -0.09 -12.52
N ALA A 587 13.52 -0.08 -12.95
CA ALA A 587 13.86 -0.02 -14.35
C ALA A 587 13.37 -1.25 -15.12
N THR A 588 13.32 -2.43 -14.50
CA THR A 588 12.77 -3.65 -15.12
C THR A 588 11.26 -3.60 -15.28
N LEU A 589 10.53 -3.10 -14.28
CA LEU A 589 9.08 -2.90 -14.34
C LEU A 589 8.74 -1.83 -15.38
N ALA A 590 9.41 -0.68 -15.33
CA ALA A 590 9.27 0.39 -16.32
C ALA A 590 9.57 -0.10 -17.74
N LEU A 591 10.59 -0.96 -17.94
CA LEU A 591 10.89 -1.53 -19.26
C LEU A 591 9.71 -2.31 -19.84
N LYS A 592 8.98 -3.08 -19.00
CA LYS A 592 7.79 -3.83 -19.44
C LYS A 592 6.69 -2.88 -19.89
N GLU A 593 6.44 -1.82 -19.13
CA GLU A 593 5.46 -0.79 -19.47
C GLU A 593 5.84 0.00 -20.72
N ILE A 594 7.10 0.45 -20.80
CA ILE A 594 7.66 1.13 -21.99
C ILE A 594 7.46 0.25 -23.22
N LYS A 595 7.71 -1.06 -23.12
CA LYS A 595 7.52 -1.98 -24.24
C LYS A 595 6.06 -2.02 -24.69
N ASN A 596 5.13 -2.20 -23.76
CA ASN A 596 3.71 -2.23 -24.08
C ASN A 596 3.24 -0.93 -24.74
N TRP A 597 3.64 0.22 -24.19
CA TRP A 597 3.30 1.53 -24.74
C TRP A 597 3.96 1.78 -26.10
N TYR A 598 5.21 1.37 -26.27
CA TYR A 598 5.92 1.50 -27.53
C TYR A 598 5.23 0.69 -28.63
N ASP A 599 4.93 -0.58 -28.39
CA ASP A 599 4.30 -1.47 -29.37
C ASP A 599 2.92 -0.93 -29.77
N THR A 600 2.15 -0.43 -28.80
CA THR A 600 0.85 0.21 -29.03
C THR A 600 0.99 1.49 -29.86
N ARG A 601 1.88 2.42 -29.46
CA ARG A 601 2.07 3.70 -30.17
C ARG A 601 2.67 3.51 -31.57
N TYR A 602 3.57 2.56 -31.74
CA TYR A 602 4.17 2.24 -33.03
C TYR A 602 3.15 1.59 -33.98
N THR A 603 2.35 0.63 -33.49
CA THR A 603 1.27 0.03 -34.29
C THR A 603 0.25 1.09 -34.72
N ALA A 604 -0.16 1.98 -33.81
CA ALA A 604 -1.06 3.09 -34.14
C ALA A 604 -0.44 4.05 -35.17
N CYS A 605 0.85 4.35 -35.05
CA CYS A 605 1.59 5.16 -36.02
C CYS A 605 1.62 4.49 -37.41
N GLU A 606 1.91 3.20 -37.49
CA GLU A 606 1.91 2.47 -38.76
C GLU A 606 0.51 2.38 -39.37
N SER A 607 -0.54 2.10 -38.58
CA SER A 607 -1.93 2.08 -39.08
C SER A 607 -2.35 3.44 -39.64
N GLN A 608 -2.03 4.54 -38.95
CA GLN A 608 -2.31 5.90 -39.43
C GLN A 608 -1.51 6.23 -40.69
N TYR A 609 -0.25 5.81 -40.76
CA TYR A 609 0.57 5.99 -41.96
C TYR A 609 0.03 5.20 -43.15
N MET A 610 -0.42 3.95 -42.97
CA MET A 610 -1.01 3.14 -44.04
C MET A 610 -2.33 3.72 -44.53
N SER A 611 -3.16 4.26 -43.63
CA SER A 611 -4.37 5.00 -44.01
C SER A 611 -4.01 6.21 -44.88
N TYR A 612 -3.00 6.98 -44.46
CA TYR A 612 -2.49 8.11 -45.23
C TYR A 612 -1.96 7.70 -46.62
N ASP A 613 -1.15 6.64 -46.70
CA ASP A 613 -0.55 6.18 -47.96
C ASP A 613 -1.61 5.69 -48.95
N SER A 614 -2.70 5.09 -48.46
CA SER A 614 -3.82 4.66 -49.30
C SER A 614 -4.69 5.81 -49.83
N LEU A 615 -4.76 6.93 -49.09
CA LEU A 615 -5.49 8.15 -49.47
C LEU A 615 -4.68 9.13 -50.33
N LYS A 616 -3.41 8.82 -50.61
CA LYS A 616 -2.52 9.68 -51.41
C LYS A 616 -2.99 9.72 -52.87
N ASP A 617 -3.81 10.71 -53.18
CA ASP A 617 -4.26 11.00 -54.53
C ASP A 617 -3.05 11.39 -55.40
N LYS A 618 -2.68 10.54 -56.36
CA LYS A 618 -1.47 10.70 -57.19
C LYS A 618 -1.54 11.93 -58.13
N SER A 619 -2.67 12.64 -58.17
CA SER A 619 -2.97 13.70 -59.13
C SER A 619 -2.83 15.13 -58.59
N SER A 620 -2.86 15.33 -57.27
CA SER A 620 -2.62 16.64 -56.65
C SER A 620 -1.55 16.47 -55.58
N GLY A 621 -0.41 17.15 -55.71
CA GLY A 621 0.69 17.07 -54.73
C GLY A 621 0.37 17.66 -53.34
N SER A 622 -0.91 17.78 -52.98
CA SER A 622 -1.38 18.35 -51.71
C SER A 622 -1.64 17.23 -50.70
N ILE A 623 -0.86 17.25 -49.62
CA ILE A 623 -0.94 16.30 -48.52
C ILE A 623 -2.24 16.56 -47.75
N ARG A 624 -3.26 15.69 -47.87
CA ARG A 624 -4.45 15.73 -47.01
C ARG A 624 -4.03 15.44 -45.58
N HIS A 625 -3.72 16.48 -44.83
CA HIS A 625 -3.42 16.37 -43.40
C HIS A 625 -4.73 16.16 -42.66
N GLU A 626 -5.06 14.90 -42.38
CA GLU A 626 -5.65 14.61 -41.08
C GLU A 626 -4.65 15.09 -40.02
N LEU A 627 -5.07 15.47 -38.82
CA LEU A 627 -4.16 15.88 -37.74
C LEU A 627 -3.30 14.68 -37.30
N ILE A 628 -2.30 14.35 -38.11
CA ILE A 628 -1.35 13.26 -37.91
C ILE A 628 -0.46 13.63 -36.74
N ASN A 629 -0.19 12.69 -35.85
CA ASN A 629 0.76 12.91 -34.76
C ASN A 629 2.19 13.11 -35.31
N PHE A 630 3.10 13.66 -34.49
CA PHE A 630 4.46 13.96 -34.95
C PHE A 630 5.24 12.71 -35.40
N SER A 631 4.98 11.55 -34.79
CA SER A 631 5.57 10.27 -35.22
C SER A 631 5.16 9.89 -36.64
N VAL A 632 3.88 10.03 -37.00
CA VAL A 632 3.38 9.80 -38.36
C VAL A 632 3.94 10.84 -39.32
N TYR A 633 4.07 12.09 -38.89
CA TYR A 633 4.73 13.12 -39.71
C TYR A 633 6.18 12.78 -40.06
N LEU A 634 6.98 12.34 -39.07
CA LEU A 634 8.35 11.86 -39.29
C LEU A 634 8.37 10.66 -40.25
N ARG A 635 7.40 9.74 -40.11
CA ARG A 635 7.24 8.59 -41.02
C ARG A 635 6.97 9.02 -42.46
N ILE A 636 6.07 9.99 -42.68
CA ILE A 636 5.75 10.55 -44.00
C ILE A 636 6.97 11.24 -44.65
N LYS A 637 7.81 11.90 -43.86
CA LYS A 637 9.06 12.52 -44.35
C LYS A 637 10.16 11.49 -44.66
N GLY A 638 9.92 10.19 -44.44
CA GLY A 638 10.88 9.11 -44.69
C GLY A 638 11.90 8.92 -43.56
N GLU A 639 11.74 9.60 -42.43
CA GLU A 639 12.67 9.59 -41.29
C GLU A 639 12.31 8.47 -40.31
N ILE A 640 12.34 7.23 -40.80
CA ILE A 640 11.95 6.02 -40.03
C ILE A 640 12.74 5.88 -38.71
N PRO A 641 14.06 6.06 -38.68
CA PRO A 641 14.82 5.92 -37.43
C PRO A 641 14.43 6.97 -36.38
N LEU A 642 14.19 8.22 -36.81
CA LEU A 642 13.75 9.30 -35.91
C LEU A 642 12.33 9.08 -35.40
N CYS A 643 11.43 8.55 -36.24
CA CYS A 643 10.07 8.18 -35.84
C CYS A 643 10.09 7.17 -34.70
N LYS A 644 10.81 6.06 -34.89
CA LYS A 644 11.00 5.01 -33.86
C LYS A 644 11.61 5.57 -32.58
N TRP A 645 12.64 6.40 -32.71
CA TRP A 645 13.28 7.03 -31.55
C TRP A 645 12.32 7.95 -30.79
N TYR A 646 11.56 8.79 -31.49
CA TYR A 646 10.62 9.72 -30.88
C TYR A 646 9.48 9.01 -30.14
N ILE A 647 8.99 7.89 -30.67
CA ILE A 647 7.99 7.08 -29.98
C ILE A 647 8.56 6.55 -28.66
N LEU A 648 9.79 6.02 -28.67
CA LEU A 648 10.45 5.54 -27.45
C LEU A 648 10.66 6.67 -26.43
N ASP A 649 11.17 7.81 -26.86
CA ASP A 649 11.37 9.01 -26.05
C ASP A 649 10.05 9.49 -25.42
N SER A 650 8.95 9.45 -26.18
CA SER A 650 7.62 9.82 -25.69
C SER A 650 7.05 8.83 -24.68
N CYS A 651 7.38 7.54 -24.78
CA CYS A 651 6.98 6.54 -23.79
C CYS A 651 7.73 6.75 -22.48
N LEU A 652 9.04 7.02 -22.59
CA LEU A 652 9.90 7.26 -21.44
C LEU A 652 9.49 8.51 -20.66
N GLN A 653 9.24 9.64 -21.36
CA GLN A 653 8.76 10.88 -20.75
C GLN A 653 7.41 10.73 -20.05
N ALA A 654 6.58 9.79 -20.49
CA ALA A 654 5.29 9.56 -19.86
C ALA A 654 5.38 8.70 -18.58
N ILE A 655 6.45 7.90 -18.42
CA ILE A 655 6.74 7.14 -17.19
C ILE A 655 7.63 7.94 -16.23
N TYR A 656 8.55 8.75 -16.74
CA TYR A 656 9.45 9.62 -15.98
C TYR A 656 9.33 11.09 -16.42
N PRO A 657 8.25 11.80 -16.07
CA PRO A 657 8.07 13.20 -16.45
C PRO A 657 9.19 14.12 -15.97
N GLU A 658 9.78 13.83 -14.82
CA GLU A 658 10.82 14.63 -14.17
C GLU A 658 12.21 14.52 -14.82
N LYS A 659 12.47 13.45 -15.58
CA LYS A 659 13.79 13.19 -16.18
C LYS A 659 13.96 13.75 -17.60
N GLY A 660 12.89 14.27 -18.20
CA GLY A 660 12.96 14.88 -19.54
C GLY A 660 13.18 13.86 -20.66
N SER A 661 13.91 14.25 -21.72
CA SER A 661 14.04 13.44 -22.93
C SER A 661 15.15 12.41 -22.81
N LEU A 662 15.05 11.29 -23.53
CA LEU A 662 16.03 10.20 -23.61
C LEU A 662 17.46 10.70 -23.92
N LYS A 663 17.60 11.87 -24.56
CA LYS A 663 18.89 12.54 -24.80
C LYS A 663 19.58 13.07 -23.52
N ASP A 664 18.81 13.29 -22.46
CA ASP A 664 19.24 13.91 -21.19
C ASP A 664 19.56 12.85 -20.12
N TYR A 665 19.39 11.55 -20.44
CA TYR A 665 19.66 10.44 -19.53
C TYR A 665 21.16 10.13 -19.42
N ASP A 666 21.63 9.89 -18.20
CA ASP A 666 22.97 9.37 -17.94
C ASP A 666 23.09 7.92 -18.44
N ARG A 667 24.24 7.58 -19.02
CA ARG A 667 24.58 6.22 -19.45
C ARG A 667 24.60 5.22 -18.29
N ASN A 668 24.87 5.70 -17.08
CA ASN A 668 24.85 4.90 -15.87
C ASN A 668 23.44 4.67 -15.31
N ASP A 669 22.40 5.32 -15.87
CA ASP A 669 21.03 5.11 -15.41
C ASP A 669 20.58 3.66 -15.75
N PRO A 670 20.06 2.89 -14.76
CA PRO A 670 19.59 1.52 -14.99
C PRO A 670 18.55 1.41 -16.11
N ILE A 671 17.69 2.42 -16.32
CA ILE A 671 16.72 2.39 -17.42
C ILE A 671 17.42 2.54 -18.78
N TYR A 672 18.43 3.40 -18.87
CA TYR A 672 19.19 3.62 -20.10
C TYR A 672 19.97 2.35 -20.50
N ALA A 673 20.63 1.72 -19.53
CA ALA A 673 21.31 0.45 -19.73
C ALA A 673 20.34 -0.65 -20.18
N LYS A 674 19.15 -0.74 -19.58
CA LYS A 674 18.14 -1.74 -19.96
C LYS A 674 17.53 -1.50 -21.35
N LEU A 675 17.26 -0.24 -21.69
CA LEU A 675 16.79 0.13 -23.02
C LEU A 675 17.84 -0.24 -24.09
N SER A 676 19.09 0.11 -23.88
CA SER A 676 20.16 -0.15 -24.85
C SER A 676 20.49 -1.64 -25.02
N GLN A 677 20.47 -2.40 -23.92
CA GLN A 677 20.88 -3.81 -23.96
C GLN A 677 19.73 -4.77 -24.27
N PHE A 678 18.54 -4.53 -23.71
CA PHE A 678 17.43 -5.49 -23.79
C PHE A 678 16.31 -5.02 -24.72
N PHE A 679 15.90 -3.76 -24.67
CA PHE A 679 14.80 -3.29 -25.50
C PHE A 679 15.13 -3.36 -27.00
N ILE A 680 16.26 -2.78 -27.41
CA ILE A 680 16.69 -2.78 -28.83
C ILE A 680 16.87 -4.21 -29.36
N LYS A 681 17.40 -5.12 -28.54
CA LYS A 681 17.67 -6.51 -28.97
C LYS A 681 16.41 -7.38 -29.03
N SER A 682 15.44 -7.15 -28.14
CA SER A 682 14.26 -8.01 -28.01
C SER A 682 13.07 -7.53 -28.83
N ASN A 683 13.02 -6.26 -29.21
CA ASN A 683 11.91 -5.68 -29.96
C ASN A 683 12.33 -5.44 -31.42
N LYS A 684 11.68 -6.14 -32.35
CA LYS A 684 11.93 -6.04 -33.80
C LYS A 684 11.72 -4.62 -34.33
N ASP A 685 10.79 -3.89 -33.73
CA ASP A 685 10.39 -2.56 -34.17
C ASP A 685 11.06 -1.42 -33.41
N ALA A 686 11.96 -1.73 -32.47
CA ALA A 686 12.76 -0.74 -31.74
C ALA A 686 13.60 0.17 -32.66
N PRO A 687 13.96 1.38 -32.18
CA PRO A 687 14.93 2.20 -32.88
C PRO A 687 16.30 1.53 -32.93
N SER A 688 17.03 1.74 -34.03
CA SER A 688 18.36 1.15 -34.24
C SER A 688 19.45 1.76 -33.34
N PHE A 689 19.14 2.87 -32.68
CA PHE A 689 20.03 3.58 -31.77
C PHE A 689 19.20 4.28 -30.67
N ILE A 690 19.83 4.53 -29.53
CA ILE A 690 19.29 5.38 -28.46
C ILE A 690 19.94 6.76 -28.47
N GLU A 691 21.23 6.86 -28.80
CA GLU A 691 21.89 8.16 -28.96
C GLU A 691 21.69 8.71 -30.37
N LEU A 692 21.18 9.95 -30.45
CA LEU A 692 21.02 10.66 -31.72
C LEU A 692 22.36 11.25 -32.17
N SER A 693 22.71 11.07 -33.43
CA SER A 693 23.83 11.78 -34.05
C SER A 693 23.53 13.28 -34.16
N SER A 694 24.56 14.11 -34.32
CA SER A 694 24.42 15.56 -34.53
C SER A 694 23.57 15.91 -35.77
N SER A 695 23.57 15.04 -36.78
CA SER A 695 22.72 15.17 -37.97
C SER A 695 21.25 14.90 -37.63
N TYR A 696 20.98 13.81 -36.90
CA TYR A 696 19.62 13.46 -36.47
C TYR A 696 19.01 14.49 -35.53
N LEU A 697 19.80 15.10 -34.63
CA LEU A 697 19.33 16.20 -33.77
C LEU A 697 18.88 17.42 -34.58
N LYS A 698 19.68 17.83 -35.58
CA LYS A 698 19.32 18.95 -36.47
C LYS A 698 18.05 18.63 -37.27
N ASN A 699 17.93 17.41 -37.78
CA ASN A 699 16.73 16.97 -38.49
C ASN A 699 15.50 16.97 -37.58
N LEU A 700 15.62 16.44 -36.36
CA LEU A 700 14.53 16.42 -35.39
C LEU A 700 14.02 17.84 -35.08
N GLU A 701 14.92 18.79 -34.83
CA GLU A 701 14.55 20.19 -34.57
C GLU A 701 13.91 20.85 -35.80
N LYS A 702 14.49 20.63 -36.99
CA LYS A 702 13.92 21.11 -38.26
C LYS A 702 12.49 20.60 -38.46
N TYR A 703 12.26 19.29 -38.38
CA TYR A 703 10.93 18.71 -38.60
C TYR A 703 9.96 19.08 -37.48
N LYS A 704 10.41 19.22 -36.23
CA LYS A 704 9.59 19.71 -35.12
C LYS A 704 9.08 21.13 -35.38
N ASN A 705 9.94 22.01 -35.90
CA ASN A 705 9.54 23.37 -36.27
C ASN A 705 8.59 23.39 -37.47
N GLN A 706 8.85 22.57 -38.50
CA GLN A 706 7.93 22.43 -39.64
C GLN A 706 6.56 21.89 -39.20
N TYR A 707 6.53 20.87 -38.35
CA TYR A 707 5.30 20.28 -37.81
C TYR A 707 4.52 21.27 -36.93
N LYS A 708 5.21 22.04 -36.07
CA LYS A 708 4.59 23.13 -35.30
C LYS A 708 3.90 24.15 -36.22
N ASN A 709 4.53 24.51 -37.34
CA ASN A 709 3.95 25.42 -38.31
C ASN A 709 2.70 24.81 -38.99
N ILE A 710 2.74 23.52 -39.33
CA ILE A 710 1.58 22.81 -39.88
C ILE A 710 0.42 22.79 -38.86
N ILE A 711 0.68 22.51 -37.58
CA ILE A 711 -0.36 22.57 -36.54
C ILE A 711 -0.92 23.98 -36.41
N LYS A 712 -0.07 25.01 -36.42
CA LYS A 712 -0.51 26.41 -36.37
C LYS A 712 -1.43 26.73 -37.55
N GLN A 713 -1.08 26.32 -38.76
CA GLN A 713 -1.91 26.51 -39.96
C GLN A 713 -3.21 25.71 -39.88
N ALA A 714 -3.16 24.46 -39.41
CA ALA A 714 -4.34 23.63 -39.16
C ALA A 714 -5.31 24.29 -38.18
N TYR A 715 -4.76 24.88 -37.11
CA TYR A 715 -5.52 25.62 -36.11
C TYR A 715 -6.20 26.84 -36.71
N VAL A 716 -5.46 27.69 -37.44
CA VAL A 716 -6.00 28.88 -38.10
C VAL A 716 -7.06 28.51 -39.12
N ALA A 717 -6.84 27.45 -39.90
CA ALA A 717 -7.80 26.93 -40.86
C ALA A 717 -9.06 26.41 -40.18
N GLY A 718 -8.93 25.57 -39.16
CA GLY A 718 -10.06 25.04 -38.40
C GLY A 718 -10.87 26.15 -37.74
N PHE A 719 -10.21 27.12 -37.09
CA PHE A 719 -10.85 28.27 -36.47
C PHE A 719 -11.58 29.14 -37.51
N ALA A 720 -10.94 29.45 -38.63
CA ALA A 720 -11.58 30.22 -39.70
C ALA A 720 -12.83 29.52 -40.22
N LEU A 721 -12.75 28.22 -40.52
CA LEU A 721 -13.87 27.44 -41.03
C LEU A 721 -15.00 27.31 -40.00
N GLN A 722 -14.67 27.08 -38.72
CA GLN A 722 -15.66 27.04 -37.64
C GLN A 722 -16.35 28.39 -37.46
N SER A 723 -15.58 29.49 -37.45
CA SER A 723 -16.15 30.83 -37.42
C SER A 723 -17.05 31.11 -38.63
N LEU A 724 -16.77 30.52 -39.80
CA LEU A 724 -17.68 30.58 -40.95
C LEU A 724 -18.96 29.77 -40.74
N ILE A 725 -18.88 28.61 -40.09
CA ILE A 725 -20.03 27.75 -39.77
C ILE A 725 -20.93 28.38 -38.69
N GLU A 726 -20.32 28.99 -37.67
CA GLU A 726 -21.00 29.46 -36.45
C GLU A 726 -21.62 30.84 -36.54
N GLY A 727 -21.29 31.63 -37.56
CA GLY A 727 -21.77 33.01 -37.61
C GLY A 727 -20.72 34.08 -37.28
N GLU A 728 -19.48 33.70 -36.98
CA GLU A 728 -18.45 34.60 -36.42
C GLU A 728 -17.47 35.15 -37.49
N TYR A 729 -17.98 35.80 -38.52
CA TYR A 729 -17.20 36.18 -39.72
C TYR A 729 -16.06 37.15 -39.46
N ILE A 730 -16.16 38.01 -38.45
CA ILE A 730 -15.05 38.88 -38.05
C ILE A 730 -13.84 38.03 -37.62
N ASN A 731 -14.09 36.91 -36.95
CA ASN A 731 -13.06 35.98 -36.51
C ASN A 731 -12.50 35.16 -37.68
N ALA A 732 -13.35 34.73 -38.63
CA ALA A 732 -12.91 34.13 -39.88
C ALA A 732 -12.03 35.10 -40.72
N MET A 733 -12.43 36.37 -40.78
CA MET A 733 -11.71 37.41 -41.53
C MET A 733 -10.34 37.74 -40.93
N LYS A 734 -10.27 37.85 -39.60
CA LYS A 734 -8.98 37.99 -38.89
C LYS A 734 -8.05 36.81 -39.19
N SER A 735 -8.60 35.62 -39.36
CA SER A 735 -7.83 34.40 -39.67
C SER A 735 -7.23 34.42 -41.07
N PHE A 736 -7.97 34.90 -42.08
CA PHE A 736 -7.42 35.08 -43.44
C PHE A 736 -6.30 36.14 -43.49
N VAL A 737 -6.47 37.24 -42.75
CA VAL A 737 -5.44 38.28 -42.65
C VAL A 737 -4.20 37.77 -41.92
N TYR A 738 -4.39 36.99 -40.85
CA TYR A 738 -3.29 36.36 -40.13
C TYR A 738 -2.51 35.41 -41.02
N GLU A 739 -3.19 34.54 -41.79
CA GLU A 739 -2.51 33.61 -42.71
C GLU A 739 -1.73 34.34 -43.82
N ALA A 740 -2.26 35.46 -44.34
CA ALA A 740 -1.59 36.26 -45.36
C ALA A 740 -0.24 36.86 -44.89
N GLN A 741 -0.01 36.98 -43.57
CA GLN A 741 1.24 37.48 -42.99
C GLN A 741 2.36 36.42 -42.93
N PHE A 742 2.05 35.14 -43.14
CA PHE A 742 3.00 34.03 -43.07
C PHE A 742 3.13 33.29 -44.42
N PRO A 743 3.76 33.89 -45.44
CA PRO A 743 3.98 33.23 -46.71
C PRO A 743 4.91 32.02 -46.52
N SER A 744 4.34 30.81 -46.55
CA SER A 744 5.09 29.55 -46.55
C SER A 744 5.51 29.19 -47.98
N ASN A 745 6.74 28.71 -48.15
CA ASN A 745 7.21 28.13 -49.41
C ASN A 745 6.61 26.73 -49.68
N GLU A 746 6.11 26.05 -48.64
CA GLU A 746 5.37 24.78 -48.76
C GLU A 746 3.86 25.09 -48.74
N ARG A 747 3.15 24.79 -49.84
CA ARG A 747 1.68 24.86 -49.89
C ARG A 747 1.12 23.72 -49.05
N THR A 748 0.51 24.02 -47.90
CA THR A 748 -0.17 23.01 -47.08
C THR A 748 -1.64 22.91 -47.44
N PHE A 749 -2.25 21.76 -47.20
CA PHE A 749 -3.69 21.55 -47.41
C PHE A 749 -4.55 22.58 -46.66
N TYR A 750 -4.18 22.93 -45.42
CA TYR A 750 -4.88 23.93 -44.62
C TYR A 750 -4.80 25.34 -45.24
N GLN A 751 -3.67 25.69 -45.85
CA GLN A 751 -3.54 26.93 -46.61
C GLN A 751 -4.39 26.93 -47.87
N GLU A 752 -4.49 25.80 -48.57
CA GLU A 752 -5.34 25.67 -49.74
C GLU A 752 -6.82 25.79 -49.37
N ILE A 753 -7.26 25.16 -48.28
CA ILE A 753 -8.63 25.30 -47.78
C ILE A 753 -8.93 26.75 -47.37
N LEU A 754 -8.04 27.40 -46.63
CA LEU A 754 -8.23 28.81 -46.23
C LEU A 754 -8.34 29.73 -47.45
N LYS A 755 -7.52 29.51 -48.47
CA LYS A 755 -7.58 30.25 -49.74
C LYS A 755 -8.89 29.97 -50.49
N ASP A 756 -9.34 28.73 -50.54
CA ASP A 756 -10.61 28.38 -51.18
C ASP A 756 -11.82 28.97 -50.43
N ALA A 757 -11.80 28.97 -49.09
CA ALA A 757 -12.80 29.63 -48.25
C ALA A 757 -12.84 31.15 -48.50
N GLN A 758 -11.66 31.79 -48.56
CA GLN A 758 -11.53 33.21 -48.87
C GLN A 758 -12.09 33.55 -50.26
N LYS A 759 -11.79 32.74 -51.28
CA LYS A 759 -12.30 32.90 -52.65
C LYS A 759 -13.82 32.86 -52.71
N VAL A 760 -14.43 31.88 -52.04
CA VAL A 760 -15.90 31.73 -52.02
C VAL A 760 -16.58 32.91 -51.34
N MET A 761 -16.01 33.42 -50.23
CA MET A 761 -16.53 34.61 -49.56
C MET A 761 -16.47 35.87 -50.44
N ILE A 762 -15.35 36.11 -51.12
CA ILE A 762 -15.20 37.27 -52.02
C ILE A 762 -16.25 37.22 -53.15
N LEU A 763 -16.42 36.05 -53.77
CA LEU A 763 -17.41 35.86 -54.83
C LEU A 763 -18.84 36.11 -54.34
N ARG A 764 -19.18 35.68 -53.11
CA ARG A 764 -20.49 35.94 -52.50
C ARG A 764 -20.74 37.43 -52.29
N LEU A 765 -19.80 38.13 -51.67
CA LEU A 765 -19.95 39.55 -51.35
C LEU A 765 -20.10 40.39 -52.61
N LEU A 766 -19.33 40.07 -53.67
CA LEU A 766 -19.48 40.73 -54.98
C LEU A 766 -20.84 40.47 -55.62
N SER A 767 -21.40 39.26 -55.46
CA SER A 767 -22.76 38.96 -55.92
C SER A 767 -23.81 39.74 -55.13
N GLN A 768 -23.62 39.91 -53.81
CA GLN A 768 -24.53 40.69 -52.96
C GLN A 768 -24.53 42.17 -53.36
N ILE A 769 -23.34 42.75 -53.59
CA ILE A 769 -23.18 44.12 -54.07
C ILE A 769 -23.98 44.35 -55.36
N ILE A 770 -23.93 43.43 -56.31
CA ILE A 770 -24.73 43.54 -57.56
C ILE A 770 -26.22 43.55 -57.24
N SER A 771 -26.69 42.63 -56.38
CA SER A 771 -28.09 42.56 -55.98
C SER A 771 -28.57 43.86 -55.31
N ASP A 772 -27.79 44.39 -54.37
CA ASP A 772 -28.12 45.63 -53.65
C ASP A 772 -28.15 46.83 -54.60
N LEU A 773 -27.25 46.87 -55.59
CA LEU A 773 -27.24 47.89 -56.64
C LEU A 773 -28.45 47.77 -57.58
N GLU A 774 -28.92 46.56 -57.89
CA GLU A 774 -30.15 46.35 -58.69
C GLU A 774 -31.42 46.77 -57.93
N LEU A 775 -31.44 46.58 -56.61
CA LEU A 775 -32.53 47.03 -55.72
C LEU A 775 -32.44 48.52 -55.35
N ALA A 776 -31.43 49.24 -55.85
CA ALA A 776 -31.13 50.64 -55.51
C ALA A 776 -30.79 50.91 -54.02
N GLU A 777 -30.35 49.89 -53.28
CA GLU A 777 -29.87 50.00 -51.89
C GLU A 777 -28.40 50.47 -51.85
N HIS A 778 -28.12 51.69 -52.34
CA HIS A 778 -26.75 52.17 -52.56
C HIS A 778 -25.87 52.25 -51.31
N SER A 779 -26.45 52.56 -50.14
CA SER A 779 -25.68 52.64 -48.88
C SER A 779 -25.08 51.29 -48.49
N ARG A 780 -25.91 50.24 -48.59
CA ARG A 780 -25.56 48.85 -48.27
C ARG A 780 -24.54 48.27 -49.24
N ALA A 781 -24.70 48.58 -50.53
CA ALA A 781 -23.74 48.20 -51.55
C ALA A 781 -22.35 48.85 -51.32
N ILE A 782 -22.32 50.14 -50.94
CA ILE A 782 -21.07 50.87 -50.64
C ILE A 782 -20.39 50.29 -49.40
N GLU A 783 -21.16 49.98 -48.36
CA GLU A 783 -20.67 49.35 -47.14
C GLU A 783 -20.09 47.97 -47.42
N THR A 784 -20.83 47.10 -48.13
CA THR A 784 -20.35 45.78 -48.54
C THR A 784 -19.12 45.87 -49.44
N MET A 785 -19.04 46.88 -50.33
CA MET A 785 -17.83 47.16 -51.11
C MET A 785 -16.65 47.57 -50.22
N GLY A 786 -16.88 48.36 -49.17
CA GLY A 786 -15.86 48.70 -48.17
C GLY A 786 -15.35 47.47 -47.41
N HIS A 787 -16.26 46.54 -47.08
CA HIS A 787 -15.90 45.26 -46.51
C HIS A 787 -15.08 44.43 -47.50
N VAL A 788 -15.49 44.33 -48.76
CA VAL A 788 -14.68 43.68 -49.80
C VAL A 788 -13.31 44.33 -49.86
N VAL A 789 -13.16 45.67 -49.95
CA VAL A 789 -11.85 46.36 -49.92
C VAL A 789 -11.00 45.95 -48.72
N THR A 790 -11.60 45.88 -47.53
CA THR A 790 -10.93 45.49 -46.29
C THR A 790 -10.49 44.01 -46.30
N ILE A 791 -11.30 43.16 -46.94
CA ILE A 791 -11.05 41.73 -47.20
C ILE A 791 -10.06 41.54 -48.38
N THR A 792 -9.94 42.53 -49.28
CA THR A 792 -9.31 42.45 -50.62
C THR A 792 -8.10 43.37 -50.85
N CYS A 793 -7.10 43.30 -49.98
CA CYS A 793 -5.71 43.55 -50.41
C CYS A 793 -5.16 42.40 -51.29
N PHE A 794 -5.94 41.87 -52.26
CA PHE A 794 -5.65 40.77 -53.19
C PHE A 794 -4.54 39.77 -52.78
N SER A 795 -4.89 38.76 -51.98
CA SER A 795 -4.08 37.54 -51.75
C SER A 795 -4.21 36.51 -52.89
N LEU A 796 -4.97 36.82 -53.94
CA LEU A 796 -5.14 35.94 -55.11
C LEU A 796 -4.04 36.20 -56.13
N ASP A 797 -3.36 35.13 -56.54
CA ASP A 797 -2.35 35.18 -57.59
C ASP A 797 -2.99 35.69 -58.90
N LYS A 798 -2.37 36.67 -59.58
CA LYS A 798 -2.86 37.22 -60.85
C LYS A 798 -2.93 36.16 -61.96
N THR A 799 -2.23 35.04 -61.78
CA THR A 799 -2.26 33.88 -62.67
C THR A 799 -3.44 32.93 -62.38
N ASP A 800 -4.11 33.09 -61.24
CA ASP A 800 -5.29 32.29 -60.86
C ASP A 800 -6.46 32.61 -61.82
N THR A 801 -7.12 31.58 -62.34
CA THR A 801 -8.28 31.73 -63.22
C THR A 801 -9.44 32.46 -62.52
N HIS A 802 -9.54 32.37 -61.19
CA HIS A 802 -10.58 33.01 -60.39
C HIS A 802 -10.29 34.51 -60.15
N TYR A 803 -9.03 34.94 -60.24
CA TYR A 803 -8.68 36.36 -60.25
C TYR A 803 -9.31 37.07 -61.45
N LYS A 804 -9.27 36.44 -62.64
CA LYS A 804 -9.92 36.97 -63.84
C LYS A 804 -11.44 37.05 -63.69
N GLN A 805 -12.04 36.10 -62.97
CA GLN A 805 -13.49 36.06 -62.73
C GLN A 805 -13.96 37.18 -61.81
N VAL A 806 -13.27 37.39 -60.68
CA VAL A 806 -13.52 38.52 -59.77
C VAL A 806 -13.40 39.85 -60.51
N ARG A 807 -12.38 39.99 -61.37
CA ARG A 807 -12.16 41.18 -62.19
C ARG A 807 -13.31 41.45 -63.16
N ASN A 808 -13.82 40.43 -63.84
CA ASN A 808 -14.95 40.58 -64.76
C ASN A 808 -16.23 41.05 -64.05
N ILE A 809 -16.46 40.64 -62.80
CA ILE A 809 -17.61 41.08 -61.99
C ILE A 809 -17.46 42.57 -61.64
N ILE A 810 -16.26 42.97 -61.22
CA ILE A 810 -15.89 44.36 -60.95
C ILE A 810 -16.09 45.25 -62.18
N ASP A 811 -15.62 44.80 -63.35
CA ASP A 811 -15.76 45.51 -64.61
C ASP A 811 -17.25 45.62 -65.02
N SER A 812 -18.05 44.56 -64.83
CA SER A 812 -19.50 44.58 -65.08
C SER A 812 -20.25 45.56 -64.19
N ILE A 813 -19.85 45.75 -62.94
CA ILE A 813 -20.42 46.78 -62.05
C ILE A 813 -20.07 48.18 -62.58
N ASN A 814 -18.84 48.35 -63.05
CA ASN A 814 -18.34 49.62 -63.56
C ASN A 814 -18.96 50.03 -64.91
N ASP A 815 -19.31 49.05 -65.76
CA ASP A 815 -19.86 49.25 -67.10
C ASP A 815 -21.39 49.49 -67.08
N ASN A 816 -22.10 49.00 -66.06
CA ASN A 816 -23.56 49.13 -65.94
C ASN A 816 -24.03 50.26 -65.00
N LYS A 817 -23.24 51.32 -64.82
CA LYS A 817 -23.53 52.41 -63.86
C LYS A 817 -24.89 53.08 -64.05
N ASP A 818 -25.30 53.27 -65.30
CA ASP A 818 -26.58 53.89 -65.64
C ASP A 818 -27.78 52.99 -65.28
N LYS A 819 -27.60 51.66 -65.38
CA LYS A 819 -28.60 50.65 -64.99
C LYS A 819 -28.85 50.67 -63.48
N PHE A 820 -27.81 50.89 -62.68
CA PHE A 820 -27.88 50.94 -61.21
C PHE A 820 -28.27 52.31 -60.66
N ARG A 821 -28.64 53.30 -61.48
CA ARG A 821 -29.07 54.65 -61.05
C ARG A 821 -28.06 55.36 -60.10
N LEU A 822 -26.77 55.06 -60.25
CA LEU A 822 -25.72 55.63 -59.41
C LEU A 822 -25.47 57.11 -59.78
N ALA A 823 -25.86 58.04 -58.91
CA ALA A 823 -25.67 59.49 -59.10
C ALA A 823 -25.01 60.17 -57.89
N GLY A 824 -24.44 61.35 -58.10
CA GLY A 824 -23.89 62.21 -57.04
C GLY A 824 -22.73 61.58 -56.25
N GLU A 825 -22.75 61.74 -54.92
CA GLU A 825 -21.69 61.25 -54.02
C GLU A 825 -21.55 59.72 -54.01
N ASN A 826 -22.65 58.98 -54.20
CA ASN A 826 -22.62 57.51 -54.21
C ASN A 826 -21.85 56.96 -55.41
N ALA A 827 -22.02 57.55 -56.60
CA ALA A 827 -21.25 57.19 -57.79
C ALA A 827 -19.74 57.45 -57.62
N LYS A 828 -19.39 58.51 -56.88
CA LYS A 828 -18.00 58.85 -56.55
C LYS A 828 -17.41 57.83 -55.58
N LYS A 829 -18.09 57.51 -54.48
CA LYS A 829 -17.65 56.51 -53.49
C LYS A 829 -17.51 55.11 -54.07
N VAL A 830 -18.49 54.66 -54.87
CA VAL A 830 -18.40 53.36 -55.57
C VAL A 830 -17.18 53.32 -56.51
N LYS A 831 -16.92 54.40 -57.25
CA LYS A 831 -15.75 54.48 -58.13
C LYS A 831 -14.43 54.46 -57.36
N GLU A 832 -14.34 55.16 -56.23
CA GLU A 832 -13.16 55.15 -55.35
C GLU A 832 -12.91 53.77 -54.75
N LEU A 833 -13.96 53.10 -54.25
CA LEU A 833 -13.86 51.75 -53.71
C LEU A 833 -13.49 50.72 -54.79
N LEU A 834 -14.10 50.78 -55.99
CA LEU A 834 -13.71 49.92 -57.11
C LEU A 834 -12.25 50.13 -57.55
N GLN A 835 -11.76 51.39 -57.49
CA GLN A 835 -10.35 51.69 -57.73
C GLN A 835 -9.45 51.16 -56.62
N ALA A 836 -9.86 51.24 -55.35
CA ALA A 836 -9.15 50.66 -54.21
C ALA A 836 -9.06 49.13 -54.33
N ILE A 837 -10.17 48.46 -54.69
CA ILE A 837 -10.19 47.02 -54.98
C ILE A 837 -9.19 46.70 -56.11
N ASN A 838 -9.26 47.42 -57.25
CA ASN A 838 -8.40 47.14 -58.41
C ASN A 838 -6.91 47.43 -58.20
N SER A 839 -6.56 48.40 -57.35
CA SER A 839 -5.18 48.77 -57.06
C SER A 839 -4.55 47.96 -55.93
N GLY A 840 -5.36 47.25 -55.13
CA GLY A 840 -4.90 46.50 -53.96
C GLY A 840 -4.34 47.37 -52.84
N SER A 841 -4.57 48.69 -52.87
CA SER A 841 -4.15 49.61 -51.82
C SER A 841 -5.29 49.87 -50.85
N ALA A 842 -5.16 49.39 -49.61
CA ALA A 842 -6.03 49.81 -48.52
C ALA A 842 -5.30 50.80 -47.60
N ASN A 843 -5.95 51.92 -47.27
CA ASN A 843 -5.65 52.68 -46.05
C ASN A 843 -6.54 52.11 -44.94
N SER A 844 -5.95 51.38 -43.98
CA SER A 844 -6.69 50.70 -42.92
C SER A 844 -6.98 51.62 -41.74
N THR A 845 -8.21 52.14 -41.67
CA THR A 845 -8.86 52.52 -40.40
C THR A 845 -10.30 52.03 -40.47
N PHE A 846 -10.57 50.89 -39.84
CA PHE A 846 -11.89 50.24 -39.85
C PHE A 846 -12.26 49.79 -38.43
N GLU A 847 -13.44 50.15 -37.95
CA GLU A 847 -14.01 49.69 -36.67
C GLU A 847 -15.05 48.60 -36.93
N TRP A 848 -14.99 47.52 -36.13
CA TRP A 848 -15.54 46.21 -36.47
C TRP A 848 -17.00 45.97 -36.01
N THR A 849 -17.81 47.00 -35.81
CA THR A 849 -19.10 46.87 -35.09
C THR A 849 -20.34 46.67 -35.97
N ASP A 850 -20.25 46.86 -37.29
CA ASP A 850 -21.46 47.07 -38.12
C ASP A 850 -21.86 45.88 -39.05
N PHE A 851 -21.08 44.79 -39.08
CA PHE A 851 -21.28 43.63 -39.97
C PHE A 851 -22.41 42.59 -39.68
N PRO A 852 -23.28 42.64 -38.64
CA PRO A 852 -24.19 41.51 -38.36
C PRO A 852 -25.36 41.25 -39.33
N GLN A 853 -25.91 42.25 -40.01
CA GLN A 853 -27.19 42.11 -40.73
C GLN A 853 -27.05 41.63 -42.18
N ASP A 854 -25.98 42.01 -42.88
CA ASP A 854 -25.66 41.53 -44.23
C ASP A 854 -25.30 40.05 -44.27
N PHE A 855 -24.93 39.54 -43.11
CA PHE A 855 -24.50 38.18 -42.91
C PHE A 855 -25.67 37.17 -42.91
N LEU A 856 -26.82 37.48 -42.31
CA LEU A 856 -28.00 36.57 -42.35
C LEU A 856 -28.41 36.26 -43.80
N ASN A 857 -28.23 37.21 -44.71
CA ASN A 857 -28.45 37.05 -46.14
C ASN A 857 -27.37 36.20 -46.84
N ILE A 858 -26.15 36.16 -46.30
CA ILE A 858 -25.06 35.30 -46.80
C ILE A 858 -25.33 33.84 -46.44
N LEU A 859 -25.81 33.57 -45.22
CA LEU A 859 -26.21 32.25 -44.74
C LEU A 859 -27.39 31.70 -45.55
N GLU A 860 -28.45 32.50 -45.73
CA GLU A 860 -29.63 32.14 -46.52
C GLU A 860 -29.28 31.85 -47.99
N PHE A 861 -28.26 32.51 -48.54
CA PHE A 861 -27.77 32.22 -49.89
C PHE A 861 -26.90 30.97 -49.94
N LEU A 862 -26.00 30.71 -48.98
CA LEU A 862 -25.21 29.48 -49.00
C LEU A 862 -26.11 28.23 -48.90
N GLU A 863 -27.24 28.34 -48.21
CA GLU A 863 -28.25 27.28 -48.11
C GLU A 863 -29.21 27.21 -49.32
N ASN A 864 -29.55 28.35 -49.94
CA ASN A 864 -30.50 28.44 -51.07
C ASN A 864 -29.85 28.81 -52.42
N PHE A 865 -28.54 28.59 -52.63
CA PHE A 865 -27.87 29.09 -53.84
C PHE A 865 -28.27 28.32 -55.10
N ASP A 866 -29.37 28.78 -55.73
CA ASP A 866 -29.82 28.24 -56.99
C ASP A 866 -29.11 28.94 -58.17
N ALA A 867 -28.50 28.09 -59.00
CA ALA A 867 -27.70 28.22 -60.22
C ALA A 867 -27.69 29.48 -61.12
N TYR A 868 -28.48 30.54 -60.90
CA TYR A 868 -28.70 31.59 -61.91
C TYR A 868 -27.66 32.72 -61.97
N ALA A 869 -26.66 32.75 -61.09
CA ALA A 869 -25.58 33.76 -61.14
C ALA A 869 -24.30 33.28 -61.85
N TRP A 870 -24.24 32.02 -62.29
CA TRP A 870 -23.06 31.48 -62.96
C TRP A 870 -23.12 31.73 -64.48
N ARG A 871 -22.50 32.81 -64.99
CA ARG A 871 -22.37 33.07 -66.44
C ARG A 871 -21.47 32.01 -67.11
N ASP A 872 -21.71 31.74 -68.39
CA ASP A 872 -21.01 30.74 -69.22
C ASP A 872 -19.48 30.71 -68.96
N GLY A 873 -18.98 29.54 -68.58
CA GLY A 873 -17.58 29.28 -68.19
C GLY A 873 -17.38 28.95 -66.70
N TRP A 874 -18.44 28.99 -65.90
CA TRP A 874 -18.45 28.75 -64.46
C TRP A 874 -18.73 27.25 -64.16
N ALA A 875 -17.70 26.41 -64.04
CA ALA A 875 -17.91 25.02 -63.61
C ALA A 875 -18.22 24.97 -62.10
N LYS A 876 -19.53 24.89 -61.76
CA LYS A 876 -20.09 24.71 -60.40
C LYS A 876 -19.41 23.62 -59.55
N LYS A 877 -18.71 22.67 -60.19
CA LYS A 877 -18.26 21.41 -59.59
C LYS A 877 -16.94 21.45 -58.81
N ASP A 878 -16.06 22.44 -58.96
CA ASP A 878 -14.67 22.27 -58.48
C ASP A 878 -14.26 23.04 -57.22
N ILE A 879 -14.73 24.28 -56.96
CA ILE A 879 -14.34 25.03 -55.74
C ILE A 879 -15.43 24.96 -54.67
N ALA A 880 -16.69 25.22 -55.04
CA ALA A 880 -17.80 25.15 -54.09
C ALA A 880 -17.99 23.72 -53.57
N SER A 881 -17.96 22.70 -54.45
CA SER A 881 -18.03 21.30 -54.01
C SER A 881 -16.84 20.89 -53.16
N ARG A 882 -15.62 21.33 -53.50
CA ARG A 882 -14.40 21.04 -52.71
C ARG A 882 -14.43 21.71 -51.34
N LEU A 883 -14.86 22.97 -51.26
CA LEU A 883 -15.05 23.67 -49.98
C LEU A 883 -16.18 23.03 -49.18
N LEU A 884 -17.29 22.63 -49.82
CA LEU A 884 -18.41 21.96 -49.18
C LEU A 884 -18.04 20.54 -48.69
N GLU A 885 -17.28 19.78 -49.48
CA GLU A 885 -16.68 18.49 -49.08
C GLU A 885 -15.75 18.68 -47.87
N ASN A 886 -14.89 19.71 -47.90
CA ASN A 886 -14.01 20.04 -46.78
C ASN A 886 -14.81 20.49 -45.55
N LEU A 887 -15.81 21.35 -45.68
CA LEU A 887 -16.68 21.81 -44.60
C LEU A 887 -17.48 20.65 -43.99
N ASN A 888 -18.01 19.75 -44.83
CA ASN A 888 -18.71 18.53 -44.38
C ASN A 888 -17.75 17.55 -43.68
N TYR A 889 -16.50 17.43 -44.15
CA TYR A 889 -15.45 16.66 -43.50
C TYR A 889 -15.07 17.24 -42.12
N PHE A 890 -14.96 18.57 -41.99
CA PHE A 890 -14.75 19.25 -40.70
C PHE A 890 -15.94 19.08 -39.74
N LYS A 891 -17.17 19.17 -40.26
CA LYS A 891 -18.42 19.02 -39.50
C LYS A 891 -18.63 17.61 -38.96
N ASN A 892 -18.19 16.58 -39.68
CA ASN A 892 -18.52 15.19 -39.36
C ASN A 892 -17.48 14.42 -38.53
N ASP A 893 -16.24 14.91 -38.30
CA ASP A 893 -15.26 14.09 -37.56
C ASP A 893 -14.04 14.82 -36.91
N LEU A 894 -13.58 15.95 -37.45
CA LEU A 894 -12.30 16.57 -37.03
C LEU A 894 -12.41 17.55 -35.85
N PHE A 895 -13.48 18.34 -35.80
CA PHE A 895 -13.61 19.40 -34.79
C PHE A 895 -13.84 18.84 -33.39
N GLU A 896 -14.63 17.78 -33.25
CA GLU A 896 -14.92 17.18 -31.95
C GLU A 896 -13.68 16.53 -31.32
N LYS A 897 -12.86 15.84 -32.14
CA LYS A 897 -11.57 15.26 -31.72
C LYS A 897 -10.54 16.36 -31.37
N TRP A 898 -10.53 17.45 -32.13
CA TRP A 898 -9.65 18.60 -31.90
C TRP A 898 -10.04 19.43 -30.67
N TYR A 899 -11.33 19.67 -30.45
CA TYR A 899 -11.85 20.38 -29.28
C TYR A 899 -11.53 19.59 -28.00
N LYS A 900 -11.67 18.26 -28.01
CA LYS A 900 -11.26 17.39 -26.91
C LYS A 900 -9.74 17.50 -26.62
N LEU A 901 -8.89 17.66 -27.64
CA LEU A 901 -7.44 17.86 -27.48
C LEU A 901 -7.10 19.26 -26.94
N HIS A 902 -7.78 20.30 -27.44
CA HIS A 902 -7.65 21.67 -26.95
C HIS A 902 -8.07 21.78 -25.48
N VAL A 903 -9.21 21.19 -25.11
CA VAL A 903 -9.72 21.11 -23.74
C VAL A 903 -8.68 20.45 -22.82
N LYS A 904 -8.08 19.32 -23.21
CA LYS A 904 -7.01 18.66 -22.44
C LYS A 904 -5.75 19.53 -22.26
N LEU A 905 -5.34 20.27 -23.29
CA LEU A 905 -4.19 21.18 -23.22
C LEU A 905 -4.48 22.42 -22.36
N THR A 906 -5.74 22.86 -22.28
CA THR A 906 -6.20 23.98 -21.43
C THR A 906 -6.61 23.58 -20.01
N GLN A 907 -6.78 22.30 -19.71
CA GLN A 907 -7.15 21.81 -18.37
C GLN A 907 -6.06 22.01 -17.30
N GLY A 908 -4.83 22.39 -17.69
CA GLY A 908 -3.80 22.87 -16.76
C GLY A 908 -4.00 24.30 -16.25
N THR A 909 -4.87 25.11 -16.87
CA THR A 909 -5.03 26.55 -16.55
C THR A 909 -6.44 26.98 -16.16
N GLN A 910 -7.41 26.04 -16.09
CA GLN A 910 -8.80 26.25 -15.64
C GLN A 910 -9.53 27.52 -16.14
N LYS A 911 -9.15 28.12 -17.27
CA LYS A 911 -9.96 29.13 -18.01
C LYS A 911 -9.66 29.12 -19.51
N PRO A 912 -10.65 29.43 -20.37
CA PRO A 912 -10.40 29.70 -21.79
C PRO A 912 -9.49 30.93 -21.94
N LEU A 913 -8.48 30.82 -22.81
CA LEU A 913 -7.49 31.87 -23.02
C LEU A 913 -8.11 33.08 -23.71
N SER A 914 -7.80 34.27 -23.22
CA SER A 914 -8.17 35.53 -23.84
C SER A 914 -7.40 35.78 -25.14
N PHE A 915 -7.97 36.56 -26.06
CA PHE A 915 -7.33 36.98 -27.32
C PHE A 915 -5.93 37.61 -27.13
N LYS A 916 -5.66 38.17 -25.95
CA LYS A 916 -4.36 38.75 -25.60
C LYS A 916 -3.33 37.67 -25.24
N GLU A 917 -3.74 36.63 -24.53
CA GLU A 917 -2.90 35.47 -24.19
C GLU A 917 -2.59 34.62 -25.45
N TYR A 918 -3.55 34.54 -26.38
CA TYR A 918 -3.33 34.00 -27.72
C TYR A 918 -2.19 34.69 -28.49
N ARG A 919 -2.05 36.01 -28.32
CA ARG A 919 -1.03 36.81 -29.00
C ARG A 919 0.36 36.69 -28.35
N GLU A 920 0.41 36.41 -27.05
CA GLU A 920 1.64 36.19 -26.28
C GLU A 920 2.23 34.80 -26.55
N ILE A 921 1.40 33.77 -26.70
CA ILE A 921 1.85 32.40 -27.03
C ILE A 921 2.26 32.26 -28.51
N ALA A 922 1.72 33.11 -29.39
CA ALA A 922 2.08 33.15 -30.80
C ALA A 922 3.41 33.88 -31.07
N LYS A 923 3.84 34.80 -30.19
CA LYS A 923 5.19 35.38 -30.17
C LYS A 923 6.19 34.37 -29.63
#